data_AF-A0AB72V8F5-F1
#
_entry.id   AF-A0AB72V8F5-F1
#
_cell.length_a   1.000
_cell.length_b   1.000
_cell.length_c   1.000
_cell.angle_alpha   90.00
_cell.angle_beta   90.00
_cell.angle_gamma   90.00
#
_symmetry.space_group_name_H-M   'P 1'
#
loop_
_entity.id
_entity.type
_entity.pdbx_description
1 polymer ?
#
loop_
_entity_poly.entity_id
_entity_poly.type
_entity_poly.pdbx_seq_one_letter_code
_entity_poly.pdbx_strand_id
1 'polypeptide(L)'
;MKGNVKDIYTIFDGTDKELIIPVYQRNYDWGEKQCERLYNDLVDVIRKDRPKHFFGAVVGKPETGFTWVVIDGQQRLTTTSLLMLALSNSLARGILTSKDPELADKIRRNYLEGADSSVTKETKLKLKPVKHDLEAYRKLLADEEPIEKSTVTANYRYFMDRIAQGELTGDELWDALCRLEAMILDLEAHDDPQRIFESLNSTGKELKESDKIRNLVLMGLPSKTQEHLYEYFWNRLERNVHFDTDAFVRLYLVSTTRKTPRFDAVYEAFREYLETSGISVQDVLELMRNYSEYFRDLNSASTGIARADTRLRRFNLLRHEVTMPALMPLLGDYRSGDITADDFADTIELVDAYIFRRLVVGVPSNALNKIFATLYSDARRLRTEGTKITDIIAYLLLRRAGTSGRFPTDEEFQEAFSTRNFFNFTAANRRYLFECLENTWSKDNRAIATAIERGDLSVEHVMPQTLTKDWREELGSQAEEVHQTWLHRIGNLTITGYNSEYSNASFTTKKTTKDGFDSSPYRLNEYIKQAVTWAEDDIRHRNKTLTQIALRYWPMIDTDFEPVREPLPTLPMGDDTSFTNRIIVSYEFDGTTTTVKSFKDMIIFVIRQLLAEHREMMYEYATGNGLGFTLGKTGSSRYQEELAPELWVTVSNPTNDKMNILRALFNHLDIDTDDLVFTLRPHQGEAPEAADQNPYAELIKFAPQFESLEGTDATENDIAELRAEFGKVFNDFEIEDWQKVTNGRGYVQLAEAPAVAELSVEEVLATIMMIKVIESMAPGIFLRTVTEGALARWLNRIAELTEPKKTAGGRNTAAMWEKLHQLVDAIPRGKWVSYGDLAKAIKSGAQPVGNYLAANPVEKAYRVLRADGTVSEGFSWLDENDKRSPRELLEHEGIRFDDVGRAASVQRWEIPE
;
A
#
# COMPACT_ATOMS: atom_id res chain seq x y z
N MET A 1 35.39 7.88 -23.39
CA MET A 1 36.34 8.16 -22.27
C MET A 1 37.78 8.22 -22.75
N LYS A 2 38.55 9.23 -22.31
CA LYS A 2 40.01 9.31 -22.52
C LYS A 2 40.74 9.23 -21.18
N GLY A 3 41.62 8.24 -21.04
CA GLY A 3 42.40 8.01 -19.83
C GLY A 3 43.89 8.21 -20.06
N ASN A 4 44.56 8.94 -19.16
CA ASN A 4 46.01 9.04 -19.13
C ASN A 4 46.52 8.86 -17.69
N VAL A 5 47.60 8.12 -17.52
CA VAL A 5 48.31 8.07 -16.24
C VAL A 5 49.06 9.40 -16.07
N LYS A 6 48.79 10.08 -14.96
CA LYS A 6 49.42 11.38 -14.62
C LYS A 6 49.77 11.42 -13.15
N ASP A 7 50.73 12.26 -12.82
CA ASP A 7 51.05 12.56 -11.43
C ASP A 7 49.85 13.22 -10.76
N ILE A 8 49.44 12.73 -9.60
CA ILE A 8 48.19 13.16 -8.98
C ILE A 8 48.19 14.65 -8.64
N TYR A 9 49.34 15.22 -8.25
CA TYR A 9 49.43 16.65 -7.94
C TYR A 9 49.08 17.53 -9.16
N THR A 10 49.28 17.03 -10.39
CA THR A 10 48.99 17.77 -11.63
C THR A 10 47.50 18.00 -11.85
N ILE A 11 46.62 17.24 -11.18
CA ILE A 11 45.17 17.51 -11.21
C ILE A 11 44.82 18.77 -10.42
N PHE A 12 45.64 19.10 -9.42
CA PHE A 12 45.57 20.34 -8.66
C PHE A 12 46.40 21.45 -9.34
N ASP A 13 47.12 21.17 -10.43
CA ASP A 13 48.01 22.12 -11.09
C ASP A 13 47.28 22.92 -12.19
N GLY A 14 47.59 24.22 -12.27
CA GLY A 14 47.02 25.18 -13.22
C GLY A 14 46.23 26.28 -12.53
N THR A 15 46.64 27.54 -12.69
CA THR A 15 46.20 28.72 -11.93
C THR A 15 44.68 28.83 -11.73
N ASP A 16 43.89 28.50 -12.74
CA ASP A 16 42.43 28.76 -12.75
C ASP A 16 41.54 27.50 -12.69
N LYS A 17 42.09 26.30 -12.50
CA LYS A 17 41.27 25.06 -12.42
C LYS A 17 40.69 24.82 -11.02
N GLU A 18 39.37 24.67 -10.93
CA GLU A 18 38.61 24.26 -9.75
C GLU A 18 38.13 22.81 -9.87
N LEU A 19 38.45 21.99 -8.88
CA LEU A 19 37.97 20.62 -8.72
C LEU A 19 36.72 20.65 -7.84
N ILE A 20 35.56 20.28 -8.38
CA ILE A 20 34.29 20.32 -7.66
C ILE A 20 33.82 18.89 -7.38
N ILE A 21 33.63 18.55 -6.11
CA ILE A 21 32.93 17.32 -5.70
C ILE A 21 31.42 17.64 -5.60
N PRO A 22 30.57 17.05 -6.46
CA PRO A 22 29.13 17.34 -6.48
C PRO A 22 28.40 16.92 -5.20
N VAL A 23 27.25 17.56 -4.95
CA VAL A 23 26.40 17.30 -3.77
C VAL A 23 25.86 15.87 -3.66
N TYR A 24 25.81 15.13 -4.77
CA TYR A 24 25.36 13.74 -4.77
C TYR A 24 26.42 12.75 -4.28
N GLN A 25 27.69 13.15 -4.25
CA GLN A 25 28.76 12.30 -3.74
C GLN A 25 28.64 12.10 -2.22
N ARG A 26 29.12 10.96 -1.73
CA ARG A 26 29.17 10.72 -0.27
C ARG A 26 30.23 11.60 0.40
N ASN A 27 30.04 11.89 1.69
CA ASN A 27 31.05 12.54 2.52
C ASN A 27 32.37 11.75 2.57
N TYR A 28 33.42 12.43 3.02
CA TYR A 28 34.73 11.84 3.25
C TYR A 28 34.69 10.80 4.38
N ASP A 29 35.09 9.57 4.03
CA ASP A 29 34.83 8.35 4.80
C ASP A 29 36.05 7.39 4.81
N TRP A 30 37.20 7.87 4.32
CA TRP A 30 38.49 7.26 4.64
C TRP A 30 38.87 7.61 6.07
N GLY A 31 39.25 6.61 6.85
CA GLY A 31 39.74 6.79 8.21
C GLY A 31 41.26 6.69 8.28
N GLU A 32 41.76 6.62 9.52
CA GLU A 32 43.19 6.59 9.83
C GLU A 32 43.95 5.47 9.10
N LYS A 33 43.38 4.25 9.01
CA LYS A 33 44.02 3.11 8.33
C LYS A 33 44.35 3.37 6.86
N GLN A 34 43.48 4.09 6.15
CA GLN A 34 43.73 4.45 4.75
C GLN A 34 44.81 5.53 4.65
N CYS A 35 44.81 6.51 5.55
CA CYS A 35 45.86 7.53 5.64
C CYS A 35 47.22 6.91 5.98
N GLU A 36 47.25 5.99 6.93
CA GLU A 36 48.45 5.24 7.33
C GLU A 36 49.04 4.47 6.15
N ARG A 37 48.20 3.75 5.42
CA ARG A 37 48.63 3.01 4.23
C ARG A 37 49.24 3.95 3.19
N LEU A 38 48.56 5.06 2.85
CA LEU A 38 49.09 6.05 1.91
C LEU A 38 50.44 6.59 2.39
N TYR A 39 50.55 6.98 3.66
CA TYR A 39 51.79 7.53 4.19
C TYR A 39 52.93 6.51 4.17
N ASN A 40 52.66 5.26 4.55
CA ASN A 40 53.64 4.18 4.48
C ASN A 40 54.09 3.90 3.04
N ASP A 41 53.16 3.96 2.07
CA ASP A 41 53.47 3.83 0.64
C ASP A 41 54.41 4.96 0.17
N LEU A 42 54.22 6.20 0.65
CA LEU A 42 55.10 7.34 0.36
C LEU A 42 56.49 7.19 0.99
N VAL A 43 56.57 6.74 2.24
CA VAL A 43 57.84 6.41 2.90
C VAL A 43 58.58 5.34 2.11
N ASP A 44 57.88 4.31 1.64
CA ASP A 44 58.44 3.25 0.81
C ASP A 44 58.95 3.77 -0.55
N VAL A 45 58.28 4.75 -1.15
CA VAL A 45 58.72 5.36 -2.42
C VAL A 45 60.10 5.98 -2.26
N ILE A 46 60.34 6.71 -1.16
CA ILE A 46 61.64 7.34 -0.90
C ILE A 46 62.67 6.31 -0.44
N ARG A 47 62.36 5.50 0.58
CA ARG A 47 63.33 4.57 1.18
C ARG A 47 63.76 3.45 0.25
N LYS A 48 62.90 3.03 -0.67
CA LYS A 48 63.19 1.98 -1.67
C LYS A 48 63.50 2.56 -3.06
N ASP A 49 63.64 3.88 -3.16
CA ASP A 49 63.88 4.63 -4.40
C ASP A 49 62.99 4.15 -5.57
N ARG A 50 61.68 4.07 -5.30
CA ARG A 50 60.71 3.71 -6.35
C ARG A 50 60.49 4.93 -7.24
N PRO A 51 60.44 4.74 -8.58
CA PRO A 51 60.25 5.86 -9.49
C PRO A 51 58.87 6.50 -9.32
N LYS A 52 57.81 5.69 -9.21
CA LYS A 52 56.42 6.12 -9.08
C LYS A 52 55.60 5.13 -8.24
N HIS A 53 54.50 5.60 -7.65
CA HIS A 53 53.52 4.77 -6.94
C HIS A 53 52.12 5.00 -7.50
N PHE A 54 51.49 3.92 -7.96
CA PHE A 54 50.14 3.99 -8.52
C PHE A 54 49.08 4.08 -7.42
N PHE A 55 48.37 5.20 -7.38
CA PHE A 55 47.36 5.53 -6.38
C PHE A 55 45.92 5.35 -6.88
N GLY A 56 45.72 4.53 -7.91
CA GLY A 56 44.39 4.18 -8.43
C GLY A 56 43.90 5.09 -9.55
N ALA A 57 42.58 5.14 -9.74
CA ALA A 57 41.93 5.95 -10.77
C ALA A 57 41.13 7.11 -10.16
N VAL A 58 41.03 8.19 -10.93
CA VAL A 58 40.21 9.36 -10.63
C VAL A 58 39.46 9.73 -11.90
N VAL A 59 38.14 9.86 -11.82
CA VAL A 59 37.27 10.09 -12.97
C VAL A 59 36.57 11.42 -12.78
N GLY A 60 36.53 12.22 -13.83
CA GLY A 60 35.79 13.47 -13.79
C GLY A 60 35.35 13.95 -15.16
N LYS A 61 34.57 15.01 -15.12
CA LYS A 61 33.95 15.63 -16.29
C LYS A 61 34.37 17.10 -16.35
N PRO A 62 35.10 17.54 -17.37
CA PRO A 62 35.34 18.95 -17.60
C PRO A 62 34.01 19.63 -17.97
N GLU A 63 33.53 20.54 -17.13
CA GLU A 63 32.29 21.30 -17.34
C GLU A 63 32.57 22.64 -18.04
N THR A 64 33.68 23.28 -17.67
CA THR A 64 34.22 24.47 -18.35
C THR A 64 35.74 24.32 -18.53
N GLY A 65 36.40 25.28 -19.19
CA GLY A 65 37.86 25.29 -19.26
C GLY A 65 38.56 25.37 -17.89
N PHE A 66 37.81 25.77 -16.86
CA PHE A 66 38.29 26.06 -15.51
C PHE A 66 37.63 25.18 -14.43
N THR A 67 36.62 24.38 -14.76
CA THR A 67 35.87 23.58 -13.79
C THR A 67 35.91 22.11 -14.17
N TRP A 68 36.37 21.28 -13.24
CA TRP A 68 36.42 19.83 -13.41
C TRP A 68 35.63 19.15 -12.30
N VAL A 69 34.56 18.47 -12.69
CA VAL A 69 33.61 17.85 -11.77
C VAL A 69 34.04 16.42 -11.48
N VAL A 70 34.27 16.10 -10.21
CA VAL A 70 34.71 14.77 -9.77
C VAL A 70 33.52 13.79 -9.82
N ILE A 71 33.66 12.73 -10.60
CA ILE A 71 32.68 11.64 -10.70
C ILE A 71 33.09 10.45 -9.82
N ASP A 72 34.37 10.11 -9.78
CA ASP A 72 34.93 9.09 -8.88
C ASP A 72 36.38 9.45 -8.47
N GLY A 73 36.85 8.91 -7.34
CA GLY A 73 38.16 9.21 -6.77
C GLY A 73 38.16 10.36 -5.76
N GLN A 74 36.99 10.85 -5.36
CA GLN A 74 36.84 11.97 -4.41
C GLN A 74 37.57 11.75 -3.06
N GLN A 75 37.60 10.52 -2.55
CA GLN A 75 38.28 10.19 -1.29
C GLN A 75 39.79 10.38 -1.44
N ARG A 76 40.37 9.90 -2.55
CA ARG A 76 41.81 10.04 -2.87
C ARG A 76 42.20 11.51 -3.01
N LEU A 77 41.44 12.28 -3.78
CA LEU A 77 41.69 13.71 -3.96
C LEU A 77 41.65 14.46 -2.62
N THR A 78 40.66 14.17 -1.79
CA THR A 78 40.53 14.80 -0.46
C THR A 78 41.71 14.42 0.44
N THR A 79 42.09 13.14 0.52
CA THR A 79 43.23 12.69 1.33
C THR A 79 44.56 13.29 0.85
N THR A 80 44.81 13.32 -0.46
CA THR A 80 46.00 13.95 -1.04
C THR A 80 46.06 15.43 -0.71
N SER A 81 44.92 16.12 -0.81
CA SER A 81 44.81 17.54 -0.48
C SER A 81 45.06 17.80 1.02
N LEU A 82 44.53 16.95 1.90
CA LEU A 82 44.79 17.03 3.35
C LEU A 82 46.27 16.80 3.71
N LEU A 83 46.93 15.86 3.03
CA LEU A 83 48.36 15.61 3.22
C LEU A 83 49.21 16.79 2.73
N MET A 84 48.88 17.39 1.59
CA MET A 84 49.53 18.63 1.11
C MET A 84 49.35 19.78 2.10
N LEU A 85 48.15 19.93 2.68
CA LEU A 85 47.86 20.93 3.71
C LEU A 85 48.67 20.68 4.99
N ALA A 86 48.74 19.43 5.45
CA ALA A 86 49.53 19.06 6.63
C ALA A 86 51.03 19.31 6.42
N LEU A 87 51.56 19.02 5.22
CA LEU A 87 52.95 19.32 4.86
C LEU A 87 53.21 20.82 4.83
N SER A 88 52.36 21.61 4.16
CA SER A 88 52.50 23.08 4.10
C SER A 88 52.48 23.70 5.50
N ASN A 89 51.53 23.30 6.35
CA ASN A 89 51.42 23.80 7.72
C ASN A 89 52.59 23.33 8.61
N SER A 90 53.10 22.12 8.41
CA SER A 90 54.28 21.62 9.14
C SER A 90 55.55 22.38 8.78
N LEU A 91 55.72 22.75 7.51
CA LEU A 91 56.82 23.61 7.04
C LEU A 91 56.68 25.03 7.59
N ALA A 92 55.49 25.64 7.50
CA ALA A 92 55.23 27.00 7.99
C ALA A 92 55.43 27.15 9.51
N ARG A 93 55.08 26.10 10.29
CA ARG A 93 55.27 26.06 11.75
C ARG A 93 56.67 25.63 12.18
N GLY A 94 57.58 25.34 11.24
CA GLY A 94 58.95 24.91 11.52
C GLY A 94 59.05 23.51 12.15
N ILE A 95 58.01 22.68 12.02
CA ILE A 95 58.02 21.26 12.44
C ILE A 95 58.92 20.46 11.49
N LEU A 96 58.88 20.78 10.20
CA LEU A 96 59.80 20.28 9.19
C LEU A 96 60.67 21.40 8.63
N THR A 97 61.84 21.04 8.12
CA THR A 97 62.70 21.93 7.34
C THR A 97 62.73 21.50 5.88
N SER A 98 62.87 22.47 4.97
CA SER A 98 63.07 22.27 3.54
C SER A 98 64.24 23.13 3.08
N LYS A 99 64.94 22.69 2.03
CA LYS A 99 65.95 23.49 1.33
C LYS A 99 65.37 24.71 0.63
N ASP A 100 64.09 24.66 0.26
CA ASP A 100 63.35 25.76 -0.35
C ASP A 100 62.49 26.47 0.72
N PRO A 101 62.88 27.68 1.17
CA PRO A 101 62.15 28.39 2.22
C PRO A 101 60.72 28.80 1.80
N GLU A 102 60.43 28.83 0.50
CA GLU A 102 59.10 29.18 -0.03
C GLU A 102 58.22 27.95 -0.32
N LEU A 103 58.68 26.73 -0.02
CA LEU A 103 57.96 25.51 -0.38
C LEU A 103 56.55 25.47 0.24
N ALA A 104 56.40 25.91 1.49
CA ALA A 104 55.10 25.97 2.17
C ALA A 104 54.09 26.84 1.40
N ASP A 105 54.52 28.04 1.01
CA ASP A 105 53.69 29.01 0.28
C ASP A 105 53.40 28.55 -1.15
N LYS A 106 54.37 27.92 -1.82
CA LYS A 106 54.19 27.34 -3.16
C LYS A 106 53.16 26.23 -3.15
N ILE A 107 53.20 25.33 -2.16
CA ILE A 107 52.22 24.25 -2.03
C ILE A 107 50.81 24.81 -1.86
N ARG A 108 50.67 25.78 -0.94
CA ARG A 108 49.38 26.38 -0.61
C ARG A 108 48.78 27.12 -1.81
N ARG A 109 49.56 28.01 -2.44
CA ARG A 109 49.12 28.85 -3.56
C ARG A 109 48.82 28.05 -4.82
N ASN A 110 49.61 27.03 -5.14
CA ASN A 110 49.48 26.32 -6.41
C ASN A 110 48.45 25.19 -6.36
N TYR A 111 48.29 24.52 -5.20
CA TYR A 111 47.52 23.27 -5.12
C TYR A 111 46.33 23.29 -4.15
N LEU A 112 46.24 24.25 -3.23
CA LEU A 112 45.19 24.30 -2.20
C LEU A 112 44.26 25.51 -2.35
N GLU A 113 44.82 26.68 -2.69
CA GLU A 113 44.09 27.93 -2.91
C GLU A 113 43.76 28.16 -4.40
N GLY A 114 42.61 28.79 -4.68
CA GLY A 114 42.24 29.25 -6.03
C GLY A 114 42.81 30.64 -6.36
N ALA A 115 42.97 30.95 -7.66
CA ALA A 115 43.62 32.16 -8.18
C ALA A 115 43.15 33.50 -7.55
N ASP A 116 41.87 33.60 -7.18
CA ASP A 116 41.23 34.83 -6.65
C ASP A 116 41.31 34.99 -5.12
N SER A 117 41.95 34.06 -4.40
CA SER A 117 42.05 34.09 -2.93
C SER A 117 42.86 35.28 -2.40
N SER A 118 43.65 35.93 -3.27
CA SER A 118 44.42 37.14 -2.94
C SER A 118 43.63 38.45 -3.10
N VAL A 119 42.45 38.42 -3.73
CA VAL A 119 41.66 39.61 -4.11
C VAL A 119 40.32 39.69 -3.34
N THR A 120 39.77 38.56 -2.91
CA THR A 120 38.50 38.48 -2.17
C THR A 120 38.73 38.05 -0.72
N LYS A 121 37.90 38.52 0.23
CA LYS A 121 37.97 38.11 1.65
C LYS A 121 37.61 36.63 1.89
N GLU A 122 37.14 35.91 0.87
CA GLU A 122 36.82 34.49 0.94
C GLU A 122 37.89 33.68 0.20
N THR A 123 38.59 32.80 0.91
CA THR A 123 39.56 31.87 0.31
C THR A 123 38.83 30.91 -0.64
N LYS A 124 39.06 31.05 -1.95
CA LYS A 124 38.58 30.07 -2.94
C LYS A 124 39.42 28.79 -2.82
N LEU A 125 38.76 27.64 -2.86
CA LEU A 125 39.42 26.35 -2.69
C LEU A 125 39.73 25.70 -4.04
N LYS A 126 40.90 25.06 -4.15
CA LYS A 126 41.26 24.29 -5.35
C LYS A 126 40.42 23.04 -5.51
N LEU A 127 40.23 22.32 -4.40
CA LEU A 127 39.28 21.23 -4.27
C LEU A 127 38.14 21.72 -3.40
N LYS A 128 36.93 21.76 -3.95
CA LYS A 128 35.70 22.04 -3.22
C LYS A 128 35.08 20.70 -2.80
N PRO A 129 35.19 20.31 -1.51
CA PRO A 129 34.55 19.10 -1.02
C PRO A 129 33.03 19.23 -1.03
N VAL A 130 32.35 18.11 -0.77
CA VAL A 130 30.91 18.09 -0.49
C VAL A 130 30.58 19.02 0.68
N LYS A 131 29.36 19.58 0.67
CA LYS A 131 28.93 20.65 1.58
C LYS A 131 29.21 20.39 3.06
N HIS A 132 29.04 19.15 3.52
CA HIS A 132 29.26 18.77 4.92
C HIS A 132 30.74 18.80 5.33
N ASP A 133 31.64 18.49 4.41
CA ASP A 133 33.09 18.50 4.64
C ASP A 133 33.75 19.84 4.33
N LEU A 134 33.07 20.66 3.50
CA LEU A 134 33.53 21.96 3.05
C LEU A 134 33.88 22.90 4.21
N GLU A 135 33.05 22.97 5.25
CA GLU A 135 33.30 23.85 6.40
C GLU A 135 34.52 23.40 7.21
N ALA A 136 34.64 22.10 7.50
CA ALA A 136 35.78 21.55 8.21
C ALA A 136 37.08 21.76 7.42
N TYR A 137 37.06 21.49 6.12
CA TYR A 137 38.22 21.70 5.25
C TYR A 137 38.62 23.18 5.15
N ARG A 138 37.65 24.09 5.00
CA ARG A 138 37.92 25.54 4.93
C ARG A 138 38.57 26.05 6.22
N LYS A 139 38.07 25.65 7.39
CA LYS A 139 38.64 26.04 8.69
C LYS A 139 40.09 25.58 8.83
N LEU A 140 40.40 24.35 8.39
CA LEU A 140 41.78 23.84 8.38
C LEU A 140 42.69 24.62 7.44
N LEU A 141 42.20 24.99 6.25
CA LEU A 141 42.98 25.78 5.29
C LEU A 141 43.24 27.20 5.79
N ALA A 142 42.25 27.81 6.46
CA ALA A 142 42.33 29.17 7.01
C ALA A 142 43.09 29.25 8.35
N ASP A 143 43.53 28.12 8.90
CA ASP A 143 44.12 28.00 10.24
C ASP A 143 43.18 28.49 11.37
N GLU A 144 41.87 28.25 11.20
CA GLU A 144 40.82 28.53 12.17
C GLU A 144 40.56 27.32 13.10
N GLU A 145 39.72 27.50 14.14
CA GLU A 145 39.36 26.43 15.08
C GLU A 145 38.67 25.25 14.34
N PRO A 146 39.25 24.04 14.38
CA PRO A 146 38.78 22.91 13.59
C PRO A 146 37.50 22.27 14.16
N ILE A 147 36.75 21.56 13.31
CA ILE A 147 35.55 20.82 13.73
C ILE A 147 35.97 19.43 14.22
N GLU A 148 36.08 19.27 15.54
CA GLU A 148 36.58 18.06 16.22
C GLU A 148 35.95 16.74 15.75
N LYS A 149 34.64 16.75 15.46
CA LYS A 149 33.89 15.55 15.08
C LYS A 149 34.05 15.17 13.60
N SER A 150 34.78 15.95 12.81
CA SER A 150 34.93 15.72 11.37
C SER A 150 36.04 14.72 11.06
N THR A 151 35.75 13.75 10.18
CA THR A 151 36.75 12.82 9.61
C THR A 151 37.88 13.58 8.89
N VAL A 152 37.56 14.72 8.27
CA VAL A 152 38.53 15.60 7.61
C VAL A 152 39.56 16.12 8.63
N THR A 153 39.08 16.59 9.78
CA THR A 153 39.92 17.08 10.89
C THR A 153 40.75 15.96 11.52
N ALA A 154 40.14 14.79 11.76
CA ALA A 154 40.84 13.64 12.31
C ALA A 154 42.01 13.20 11.42
N ASN A 155 41.80 13.08 10.11
CA ASN A 155 42.84 12.63 9.19
C ASN A 155 43.91 13.69 8.93
N TYR A 156 43.55 14.98 8.92
CA TYR A 156 44.54 16.07 8.90
C TYR A 156 45.48 16.00 10.09
N ARG A 157 44.94 15.80 11.31
CA ARG A 157 45.75 15.64 12.53
C ARG A 157 46.63 14.42 12.47
N TYR A 158 46.09 13.29 12.01
CA TYR A 158 46.89 12.10 11.80
C TYR A 158 48.13 12.40 10.93
N PHE A 159 47.97 13.13 9.81
CA PHE A 159 49.11 13.50 8.99
C PHE A 159 50.06 14.46 9.70
N MET A 160 49.57 15.46 10.43
CA MET A 160 50.41 16.37 11.24
C MET A 160 51.25 15.59 12.26
N ASP A 161 50.61 14.66 13.00
CA ASP A 161 51.27 13.84 14.02
C ASP A 161 52.29 12.88 13.40
N ARG A 162 51.94 12.28 12.26
CA ARG A 162 52.82 11.37 11.51
C ARG A 162 54.02 12.08 10.90
N ILE A 163 53.82 13.30 10.39
CA ILE A 163 54.89 14.16 9.89
C ILE A 163 55.84 14.58 11.01
N ALA A 164 55.29 14.94 12.18
CA ALA A 164 56.09 15.34 13.35
C ALA A 164 57.00 14.23 13.89
N GLN A 165 56.73 12.96 13.57
CA GLN A 165 57.62 11.84 13.89
C GLN A 165 58.93 11.87 13.09
N GLY A 166 59.03 12.69 12.04
CA GLY A 166 60.28 12.96 11.33
C GLY A 166 60.80 11.81 10.46
N GLU A 167 59.92 10.95 9.95
CA GLU A 167 60.30 9.80 9.11
C GLU A 167 60.85 10.19 7.73
N LEU A 168 60.50 11.39 7.25
CA LEU A 168 60.92 12.02 6.00
C LEU A 168 61.12 13.52 6.25
N THR A 169 62.05 14.14 5.52
CA THR A 169 62.20 15.61 5.46
C THR A 169 61.08 16.24 4.63
N GLY A 170 60.90 17.57 4.71
CA GLY A 170 59.89 18.27 3.91
C GLY A 170 60.10 18.12 2.41
N ASP A 171 61.35 18.12 1.96
CA ASP A 171 61.71 17.93 0.55
C ASP A 171 61.40 16.49 0.10
N GLU A 172 61.73 15.49 0.92
CA GLU A 172 61.46 14.08 0.62
C GLU A 172 59.96 13.76 0.59
N LEU A 173 59.18 14.33 1.50
CA LEU A 173 57.73 14.12 1.50
C LEU A 173 57.06 14.81 0.30
N TRP A 174 57.54 15.99 -0.10
CA TRP A 174 57.07 16.65 -1.32
C TRP A 174 57.46 15.88 -2.58
N ASP A 175 58.69 15.35 -2.66
CA ASP A 175 59.13 14.47 -3.75
C ASP A 175 58.29 13.18 -3.81
N ALA A 176 58.02 12.55 -2.66
CA ALA A 176 57.17 11.36 -2.59
C ALA A 176 55.75 11.64 -3.13
N LEU A 177 55.16 12.77 -2.75
CA LEU A 177 53.86 13.23 -3.27
C LEU A 177 53.90 13.46 -4.80
N CYS A 178 54.98 14.05 -5.32
CA CYS A 178 55.17 14.24 -6.76
C CYS A 178 55.34 12.92 -7.54
N ARG A 179 55.65 11.82 -6.84
CA ARG A 179 55.80 10.47 -7.41
C ARG A 179 54.52 9.63 -7.30
N LEU A 180 53.43 10.15 -6.74
CA LEU A 180 52.12 9.50 -6.80
C LEU A 180 51.50 9.70 -8.19
N GLU A 181 51.15 8.60 -8.85
CA GLU A 181 50.46 8.59 -10.14
C GLU A 181 49.05 8.03 -10.02
N ALA A 182 48.10 8.66 -10.71
CA ALA A 182 46.74 8.15 -10.82
C ALA A 182 46.33 8.08 -12.30
N MET A 183 45.46 7.12 -12.63
CA MET A 183 44.81 7.08 -13.92
C MET A 183 43.69 8.12 -13.94
N ILE A 184 43.92 9.22 -14.66
CA ILE A 184 42.96 10.32 -14.79
C ILE A 184 42.10 10.06 -16.03
N LEU A 185 40.79 9.90 -15.81
CA LEU A 185 39.80 9.62 -16.84
C LEU A 185 38.89 10.83 -17.02
N ASP A 186 38.94 11.42 -18.21
CA ASP A 186 38.01 12.48 -18.61
C ASP A 186 36.83 11.86 -19.37
N LEU A 187 35.63 12.13 -18.86
CA LEU A 187 34.38 11.78 -19.54
C LEU A 187 34.16 12.66 -20.76
N GLU A 188 33.81 12.03 -21.88
CA GLU A 188 33.43 12.67 -23.12
C GLU A 188 31.91 12.91 -23.16
N ALA A 189 31.43 13.76 -24.07
CA ALA A 189 30.01 14.17 -24.11
C ALA A 189 29.02 13.01 -24.32
N HIS A 190 29.47 11.88 -24.90
CA HIS A 190 28.66 10.68 -25.14
C HIS A 190 28.80 9.62 -24.05
N ASP A 191 29.72 9.79 -23.10
CA ASP A 191 29.89 8.88 -21.99
C ASP A 191 28.75 9.09 -20.99
N ASP A 192 28.14 8.00 -20.52
CA ASP A 192 27.15 8.03 -19.45
C ASP A 192 27.86 7.99 -18.08
N PRO A 193 27.90 9.12 -17.33
CA PRO A 193 28.62 9.19 -16.06
C PRO A 193 28.10 8.18 -15.04
N GLN A 194 26.81 7.85 -15.09
CA GLN A 194 26.18 6.96 -14.12
C GLN A 194 26.62 5.51 -14.32
N ARG A 195 26.56 5.02 -15.56
CA ARG A 195 27.03 3.65 -15.87
C ARG A 195 28.49 3.45 -15.53
N ILE A 196 29.31 4.47 -15.77
CA ILE A 196 30.74 4.44 -15.47
C ILE A 196 30.97 4.43 -13.96
N PHE A 197 30.23 5.25 -13.22
CA PHE A 197 30.26 5.26 -11.77
C PHE A 197 29.86 3.91 -11.15
N GLU A 198 28.79 3.28 -11.65
CA GLU A 198 28.35 1.94 -11.22
C GLU A 198 29.41 0.87 -11.49
N SER A 199 29.99 0.88 -12.70
CA SER A 199 31.02 -0.09 -13.08
C SER A 199 32.27 0.02 -12.21
N LEU A 200 32.72 1.23 -11.87
CA LEU A 200 33.95 1.45 -11.11
C LEU A 200 33.79 1.11 -9.62
N ASN A 201 32.65 1.46 -9.03
CA ASN A 201 32.38 1.20 -7.61
C ASN A 201 32.17 -0.27 -7.26
N SER A 202 31.91 -1.13 -8.26
CA SER A 202 31.85 -2.59 -8.07
C SER A 202 33.15 -3.21 -7.54
N THR A 203 34.27 -2.49 -7.57
CA THR A 203 35.60 -2.98 -7.19
C THR A 203 36.20 -2.32 -5.93
N GLY A 204 35.50 -1.36 -5.31
CA GLY A 204 35.99 -0.53 -4.20
C GLY A 204 35.29 -0.72 -2.85
N LYS A 205 35.41 0.26 -1.92
CA LYS A 205 34.61 0.30 -0.68
C LYS A 205 33.15 0.50 -1.05
N GLU A 206 32.32 -0.52 -0.81
CA GLU A 206 30.90 -0.55 -1.17
C GLU A 206 30.19 0.75 -0.79
N LEU A 207 29.39 1.26 -1.72
CA LEU A 207 28.47 2.38 -1.48
C LEU A 207 27.23 1.84 -0.79
N LYS A 208 26.66 2.64 0.11
CA LYS A 208 25.32 2.37 0.64
C LYS A 208 24.30 2.42 -0.49
N GLU A 209 23.20 1.72 -0.32
CA GLU A 209 22.13 1.70 -1.32
C GLU A 209 21.54 3.10 -1.51
N SER A 210 21.37 3.87 -0.44
CA SER A 210 20.92 5.25 -0.48
C SER A 210 21.87 6.17 -1.23
N ASP A 211 23.19 5.94 -1.15
CA ASP A 211 24.17 6.71 -1.92
C ASP A 211 24.01 6.42 -3.42
N LYS A 212 23.83 5.15 -3.80
CA LYS A 212 23.56 4.77 -5.20
C LYS A 212 22.26 5.41 -5.71
N ILE A 213 21.22 5.43 -4.89
CA ILE A 213 19.93 6.07 -5.23
C ILE A 213 20.09 7.59 -5.38
N ARG A 214 20.79 8.26 -4.45
CA ARG A 214 21.09 9.70 -4.56
C ARG A 214 21.82 10.02 -5.87
N ASN A 215 22.78 9.17 -6.24
CA ASN A 215 23.51 9.32 -7.50
C ASN A 215 22.58 9.14 -8.70
N LEU A 216 21.74 8.09 -8.73
CA LEU A 216 20.77 7.84 -9.80
C LEU A 216 19.82 9.03 -10.02
N VAL A 217 19.34 9.68 -8.96
CA VAL A 217 18.34 10.76 -9.07
C VAL A 217 18.94 12.15 -9.32
N LEU A 218 20.24 12.35 -9.08
CA LEU A 218 20.89 13.67 -9.22
C LEU A 218 21.92 13.74 -10.35
N MET A 219 22.57 12.63 -10.70
CA MET A 219 23.64 12.62 -11.68
C MET A 219 23.10 12.93 -13.08
N GLY A 220 23.83 13.76 -13.84
CA GLY A 220 23.44 14.18 -15.18
C GLY A 220 22.54 15.41 -15.25
N LEU A 221 21.98 15.87 -14.12
CA LEU A 221 21.21 17.11 -14.05
C LEU A 221 22.14 18.36 -14.05
N PRO A 222 21.65 19.55 -14.43
CA PRO A 222 22.42 20.79 -14.28
C PRO A 222 22.79 21.06 -12.81
N SER A 223 23.97 21.63 -12.56
CA SER A 223 24.49 21.86 -11.19
C SER A 223 23.50 22.59 -10.26
N LYS A 224 22.84 23.66 -10.73
CA LYS A 224 21.81 24.37 -9.95
C LYS A 224 20.61 23.49 -9.59
N THR A 225 20.18 22.62 -10.50
CA THR A 225 19.08 21.68 -10.26
C THR A 225 19.50 20.60 -9.26
N GLN A 226 20.73 20.09 -9.35
CA GLN A 226 21.27 19.14 -8.37
C GLN A 226 21.28 19.73 -6.96
N GLU A 227 21.79 20.96 -6.81
CA GLU A 227 21.81 21.66 -5.52
C GLU A 227 20.40 21.88 -4.99
N HIS A 228 19.45 22.31 -5.83
CA HIS A 228 18.05 22.46 -5.43
C HIS A 228 17.43 21.14 -4.95
N LEU A 229 17.53 20.07 -5.76
CA LEU A 229 16.92 18.79 -5.42
C LEU A 229 17.55 18.18 -4.15
N TYR A 230 18.86 18.35 -3.99
CA TYR A 230 19.58 17.91 -2.80
C TYR A 230 19.12 18.67 -1.55
N GLU A 231 19.12 19.99 -1.57
CA GLU A 231 18.81 20.79 -0.38
C GLU A 231 17.35 20.69 0.06
N TYR A 232 16.41 20.77 -0.89
CA TYR A 232 14.98 20.86 -0.58
C TYR A 232 14.33 19.50 -0.33
N PHE A 233 14.84 18.43 -0.96
CA PHE A 233 14.26 17.10 -0.84
C PHE A 233 15.20 16.12 -0.14
N TRP A 234 16.37 15.81 -0.72
CA TRP A 234 17.21 14.71 -0.22
C TRP A 234 17.78 14.96 1.18
N ASN A 235 18.43 16.10 1.41
CA ASN A 235 19.02 16.46 2.71
C ASN A 235 17.94 16.54 3.81
N ARG A 236 16.77 17.08 3.46
CA ARG A 236 15.63 17.14 4.39
C ARG A 236 15.12 15.75 4.76
N LEU A 237 15.05 14.85 3.77
CA LEU A 237 14.74 13.44 3.98
C LEU A 237 15.76 12.76 4.90
N GLU A 238 17.06 12.89 4.63
CA GLU A 238 18.12 12.29 5.46
C GLU A 238 18.01 12.73 6.92
N ARG A 239 17.74 14.02 7.15
CA ARG A 239 17.54 14.57 8.51
C ARG A 239 16.31 13.99 9.20
N ASN A 240 15.20 13.86 8.50
CA ASN A 240 13.95 13.33 9.06
C ASN A 240 14.09 11.88 9.53
N VAL A 241 14.97 11.11 8.88
CA VAL A 241 15.21 9.69 9.18
C VAL A 241 16.48 9.45 9.99
N HIS A 242 17.05 10.51 10.58
CA HIS A 242 18.29 10.45 11.36
C HIS A 242 19.45 9.76 10.62
N PHE A 243 19.53 9.96 9.30
CA PHE A 243 20.53 9.39 8.39
C PHE A 243 20.50 7.85 8.26
N ASP A 244 19.42 7.18 8.69
CA ASP A 244 19.13 5.78 8.36
C ASP A 244 18.32 5.67 7.05
N THR A 245 18.88 6.25 6.00
CA THR A 245 18.21 6.41 4.70
C THR A 245 17.94 5.07 4.02
N ASP A 246 18.82 4.08 4.16
CA ASP A 246 18.65 2.75 3.57
C ASP A 246 17.38 2.06 4.10
N ALA A 247 17.19 2.07 5.42
CA ALA A 247 16.01 1.46 6.05
C ALA A 247 14.73 2.20 5.63
N PHE A 248 14.76 3.54 5.60
CA PHE A 248 13.62 4.34 5.18
C PHE A 248 13.23 4.08 3.72
N VAL A 249 14.20 4.13 2.78
CA VAL A 249 13.90 3.93 1.35
C VAL A 249 13.30 2.54 1.12
N ARG A 250 13.79 1.53 1.84
CA ARG A 250 13.20 0.19 1.82
C ARG A 250 11.73 0.21 2.26
N LEU A 251 11.38 0.89 3.35
CA LEU A 251 9.98 1.03 3.81
C LEU A 251 9.12 1.84 2.83
N TYR A 252 9.66 2.91 2.25
CA TYR A 252 9.02 3.70 1.22
C TYR A 252 8.67 2.83 -0.01
N LEU A 253 9.62 2.01 -0.48
CA LEU A 253 9.38 1.06 -1.57
C LEU A 253 8.32 0.03 -1.22
N VAL A 254 8.28 -0.47 0.03
CA VAL A 254 7.20 -1.38 0.45
C VAL A 254 5.84 -0.68 0.37
N SER A 255 5.77 0.58 0.78
CA SER A 255 4.52 1.37 0.79
C SER A 255 3.97 1.60 -0.62
N THR A 256 4.86 1.80 -1.60
CA THR A 256 4.52 2.13 -2.99
C THR A 256 4.36 0.89 -3.86
N THR A 257 5.26 -0.08 -3.75
CA THR A 257 5.31 -1.27 -4.63
C THR A 257 4.66 -2.52 -4.04
N ARG A 258 4.38 -2.53 -2.72
CA ARG A 258 3.86 -3.68 -1.96
C ARG A 258 4.82 -4.88 -1.92
N LYS A 259 6.04 -4.70 -2.42
CA LYS A 259 7.12 -5.71 -2.41
C LYS A 259 8.18 -5.29 -1.40
N THR A 260 8.71 -6.25 -0.65
CA THR A 260 9.79 -6.01 0.29
C THR A 260 11.13 -6.39 -0.36
N PRO A 261 11.95 -5.42 -0.80
CA PRO A 261 13.26 -5.74 -1.34
C PRO A 261 14.20 -6.26 -0.25
N ARG A 262 15.20 -7.04 -0.67
CA ARG A 262 16.34 -7.40 0.20
C ARG A 262 17.18 -6.15 0.45
N PHE A 263 17.90 -6.10 1.57
CA PHE A 263 18.70 -4.94 1.95
C PHE A 263 19.78 -4.59 0.92
N ASP A 264 20.38 -5.58 0.25
CA ASP A 264 21.40 -5.45 -0.79
C ASP A 264 20.82 -5.20 -2.20
N ALA A 265 19.49 -5.11 -2.32
CA ALA A 265 18.78 -4.95 -3.60
C ALA A 265 17.82 -3.75 -3.60
N VAL A 266 17.99 -2.82 -2.65
CA VAL A 266 17.13 -1.64 -2.52
C VAL A 266 17.34 -0.71 -3.71
N TYR A 267 18.58 -0.54 -4.17
CA TYR A 267 18.91 0.25 -5.36
C TYR A 267 18.20 -0.26 -6.61
N GLU A 268 18.32 -1.56 -6.91
CA GLU A 268 17.71 -2.17 -8.10
C GLU A 268 16.18 -2.06 -8.06
N ALA A 269 15.57 -2.30 -6.90
CA ALA A 269 14.12 -2.15 -6.73
C ALA A 269 13.66 -0.69 -6.91
N PHE A 270 14.46 0.28 -6.46
CA PHE A 270 14.16 1.70 -6.65
C PHE A 270 14.29 2.13 -8.12
N ARG A 271 15.30 1.61 -8.82
CA ARG A 271 15.49 1.85 -10.25
C ARG A 271 14.31 1.29 -11.06
N GLU A 272 13.91 0.04 -10.80
CA GLU A 272 12.73 -0.57 -11.43
C GLU A 272 11.46 0.26 -11.16
N TYR A 273 11.30 0.75 -9.93
CA TYR A 273 10.19 1.63 -9.56
C TYR A 273 10.18 2.95 -10.36
N LEU A 274 11.33 3.61 -10.52
CA LEU A 274 11.44 4.83 -11.33
C LEU A 274 11.11 4.56 -12.80
N GLU A 275 11.66 3.50 -13.38
CA GLU A 275 11.45 3.15 -14.80
C GLU A 275 9.99 2.78 -15.10
N THR A 276 9.30 2.12 -14.16
CA THR A 276 7.92 1.62 -14.37
C THR A 276 6.84 2.61 -13.96
N SER A 277 7.11 3.54 -13.03
CA SER A 277 6.11 4.46 -12.50
C SER A 277 5.71 5.57 -13.49
N GLY A 278 6.60 5.95 -14.41
CA GLY A 278 6.40 7.10 -15.30
C GLY A 278 6.37 8.46 -14.59
N ILE A 279 6.69 8.50 -13.29
CA ILE A 279 6.71 9.71 -12.46
C ILE A 279 8.07 10.41 -12.63
N SER A 280 8.07 11.75 -12.64
CA SER A 280 9.33 12.50 -12.73
C SER A 280 10.19 12.30 -11.48
N VAL A 281 11.51 12.40 -11.64
CA VAL A 281 12.46 12.27 -10.51
C VAL A 281 12.16 13.26 -9.39
N GLN A 282 11.80 14.50 -9.75
CA GLN A 282 11.46 15.54 -8.78
C GLN A 282 10.22 15.16 -7.96
N ASP A 283 9.17 14.67 -8.60
CA ASP A 283 7.94 14.28 -7.90
C ASP A 283 8.17 13.07 -6.99
N VAL A 284 9.02 12.11 -7.42
CA VAL A 284 9.43 10.99 -6.55
C VAL A 284 10.19 11.49 -5.33
N LEU A 285 11.14 12.43 -5.49
CA LEU A 285 11.87 13.02 -4.37
C LEU A 285 10.94 13.81 -3.43
N GLU A 286 9.92 14.48 -3.97
CA GLU A 286 8.88 15.14 -3.19
C GLU A 286 8.05 14.15 -2.38
N LEU A 287 7.58 13.06 -2.98
CA LEU A 287 6.86 11.99 -2.29
C LEU A 287 7.72 11.36 -1.20
N MET A 288 8.99 11.04 -1.48
CA MET A 288 9.92 10.51 -0.50
C MET A 288 10.15 11.48 0.66
N ARG A 289 10.29 12.78 0.38
CA ARG A 289 10.37 13.82 1.42
C ARG A 289 9.12 13.81 2.30
N ASN A 290 7.92 13.78 1.72
CA ASN A 290 6.67 13.76 2.48
C ASN A 290 6.58 12.50 3.36
N TYR A 291 6.88 11.32 2.82
CA TYR A 291 6.90 10.07 3.58
C TYR A 291 7.95 10.09 4.70
N SER A 292 9.09 10.75 4.49
CA SER A 292 10.11 10.90 5.55
C SER A 292 9.61 11.77 6.70
N GLU A 293 8.79 12.79 6.41
CA GLU A 293 8.13 13.59 7.44
C GLU A 293 7.09 12.77 8.19
N TYR A 294 6.28 11.98 7.47
CA TYR A 294 5.31 11.08 8.09
C TYR A 294 6.01 10.07 9.00
N PHE A 295 7.10 9.47 8.54
CA PHE A 295 7.93 8.54 9.31
C PHE A 295 8.47 9.19 10.58
N ARG A 296 9.03 10.40 10.48
CA ARG A 296 9.53 11.18 11.62
C ARG A 296 8.41 11.45 12.62
N ASP A 297 7.25 11.90 12.14
CA ASP A 297 6.16 12.35 13.00
C ASP A 297 5.47 11.16 13.69
N LEU A 298 5.40 10.00 13.03
CA LEU A 298 4.98 8.74 13.64
C LEU A 298 5.96 8.30 14.75
N ASN A 299 7.27 8.25 14.47
CA ASN A 299 8.28 7.78 15.42
C ASN A 299 8.53 8.75 16.59
N SER A 300 8.28 10.05 16.39
CA SER A 300 8.36 11.06 17.46
C SER A 300 7.02 11.32 18.14
N ALA A 301 5.94 10.69 17.68
CA ALA A 301 4.57 10.90 18.16
C ALA A 301 4.18 12.39 18.15
N SER A 302 4.39 13.02 16.98
CA SER A 302 4.15 14.43 16.70
C SER A 302 3.26 14.61 15.45
N THR A 303 2.27 13.73 15.29
CA THR A 303 1.32 13.76 14.17
C THR A 303 0.42 15.00 14.20
N GLY A 304 0.29 15.63 15.37
CA GLY A 304 -0.63 16.75 15.61
C GLY A 304 -1.98 16.31 16.18
N ILE A 305 -2.21 14.99 16.30
CA ILE A 305 -3.43 14.41 16.87
C ILE A 305 -3.12 13.92 18.29
N ALA A 306 -3.55 14.67 19.31
CA ALA A 306 -3.18 14.40 20.70
C ALA A 306 -3.50 12.97 21.19
N ARG A 307 -4.62 12.38 20.74
CA ARG A 307 -5.01 11.00 21.07
C ARG A 307 -4.05 9.98 20.45
N ALA A 308 -3.84 10.07 19.13
CA ALA A 308 -2.86 9.23 18.41
C ALA A 308 -1.45 9.41 18.96
N ASP A 309 -1.00 10.65 19.20
CA ASP A 309 0.34 10.94 19.73
C ASP A 309 0.54 10.35 21.14
N THR A 310 -0.51 10.35 21.97
CA THR A 310 -0.45 9.70 23.29
C THR A 310 -0.28 8.20 23.16
N ARG A 311 -0.98 7.57 22.21
CA ARG A 311 -0.85 6.14 21.94
C ARG A 311 0.52 5.81 21.31
N LEU A 312 0.96 6.57 20.32
CA LEU A 312 2.24 6.43 19.61
C LEU A 312 3.44 6.56 20.55
N ARG A 313 3.44 7.51 21.50
CA ARG A 313 4.55 7.63 22.48
C ARG A 313 4.82 6.32 23.21
N ARG A 314 3.76 5.58 23.51
CA ARG A 314 3.87 4.25 24.13
C ARG A 314 4.20 3.21 23.07
N PHE A 315 3.45 3.18 21.97
CA PHE A 315 3.63 2.19 20.90
C PHE A 315 5.05 2.16 20.33
N ASN A 316 5.69 3.32 20.16
CA ASN A 316 7.08 3.48 19.69
C ASN A 316 8.13 2.85 20.65
N LEU A 317 7.75 2.48 21.88
CA LEU A 317 8.61 1.66 22.76
C LEU A 317 8.74 0.22 22.25
N LEU A 318 7.78 -0.25 21.45
CA LEU A 318 7.85 -1.50 20.71
C LEU A 318 8.56 -1.27 19.37
N ARG A 319 9.29 -2.29 18.91
CA ARG A 319 9.84 -2.28 17.55
C ARG A 319 8.74 -2.61 16.54
N HIS A 320 8.04 -1.59 16.04
CA HIS A 320 6.92 -1.74 15.12
C HIS A 320 7.18 -1.16 13.71
N GLU A 321 8.44 -1.04 13.27
CA GLU A 321 8.81 -0.52 11.94
C GLU A 321 8.07 -1.24 10.80
N VAL A 322 7.73 -2.53 10.99
CA VAL A 322 6.94 -3.32 10.03
C VAL A 322 5.57 -2.71 9.73
N THR A 323 5.02 -1.87 10.61
CA THR A 323 3.72 -1.21 10.43
C THR A 323 3.80 0.05 9.58
N MET A 324 5.00 0.65 9.46
CA MET A 324 5.23 1.93 8.78
C MET A 324 4.73 1.96 7.33
N PRO A 325 4.86 0.88 6.52
CA PRO A 325 4.35 0.91 5.15
C PRO A 325 2.84 1.13 5.03
N ALA A 326 2.07 0.84 6.08
CA ALA A 326 0.66 1.18 6.14
C ALA A 326 0.42 2.52 6.85
N LEU A 327 1.14 2.83 7.94
CA LEU A 327 0.90 4.02 8.74
C LEU A 327 1.35 5.33 8.07
N MET A 328 2.46 5.31 7.33
CA MET A 328 2.94 6.51 6.61
C MET A 328 1.92 7.04 5.60
N PRO A 329 1.40 6.22 4.65
CA PRO A 329 0.38 6.72 3.73
C PRO A 329 -0.93 7.09 4.44
N LEU A 330 -1.33 6.39 5.51
CA LEU A 330 -2.51 6.77 6.31
C LEU A 330 -2.36 8.16 6.96
N LEU A 331 -1.16 8.50 7.44
CA LEU A 331 -0.91 9.85 7.95
C LEU A 331 -0.95 10.88 6.81
N GLY A 332 -0.55 10.48 5.60
CA GLY A 332 -0.74 11.25 4.38
C GLY A 332 -2.22 11.54 4.10
N ASP A 333 -3.07 10.51 4.13
CA ASP A 333 -4.52 10.62 3.96
C ASP A 333 -5.17 11.54 5.01
N TYR A 334 -4.70 11.49 6.25
CA TYR A 334 -5.16 12.43 7.28
C TYR A 334 -4.78 13.88 6.93
N ARG A 335 -3.55 14.09 6.46
CA ARG A 335 -3.05 15.44 6.10
C ARG A 335 -3.71 16.02 4.86
N SER A 336 -4.14 15.17 3.91
CA SER A 336 -4.93 15.61 2.76
C SER A 336 -6.40 15.85 3.09
N GLY A 337 -6.87 15.41 4.27
CA GLY A 337 -8.27 15.50 4.69
C GLY A 337 -9.13 14.32 4.25
N ASP A 338 -8.54 13.26 3.69
CA ASP A 338 -9.25 12.07 3.24
C ASP A 338 -9.79 11.22 4.40
N ILE A 339 -9.13 11.24 5.55
CA ILE A 339 -9.58 10.58 6.79
C ILE A 339 -9.57 11.55 7.97
N THR A 340 -10.43 11.30 8.95
CA THR A 340 -10.54 12.16 10.13
C THR A 340 -9.44 11.86 11.16
N ALA A 341 -9.19 12.82 12.07
CA ALA A 341 -8.25 12.62 13.18
C ALA A 341 -8.65 11.45 14.08
N ASP A 342 -9.95 11.25 14.31
CA ASP A 342 -10.47 10.15 15.13
C ASP A 342 -10.28 8.80 14.43
N ASP A 343 -10.58 8.71 13.13
CA ASP A 343 -10.36 7.48 12.34
C ASP A 343 -8.87 7.09 12.31
N PHE A 344 -7.97 8.07 12.15
CA PHE A 344 -6.54 7.81 12.26
C PHE A 344 -6.13 7.34 13.67
N ALA A 345 -6.63 7.98 14.72
CA ALA A 345 -6.34 7.59 16.10
C ALA A 345 -6.87 6.19 16.45
N ASP A 346 -8.08 5.86 16.01
CA ASP A 346 -8.68 4.53 16.16
C ASP A 346 -7.83 3.47 15.43
N THR A 347 -7.32 3.78 14.23
CA THR A 347 -6.40 2.89 13.50
C THR A 347 -5.07 2.66 14.25
N ILE A 348 -4.48 3.69 14.86
CA ILE A 348 -3.25 3.54 15.67
C ILE A 348 -3.51 2.62 16.87
N GLU A 349 -4.63 2.83 17.58
CA GLU A 349 -5.01 2.00 18.72
C GLU A 349 -5.26 0.53 18.32
N LEU A 350 -5.90 0.32 17.16
CA LEU A 350 -6.12 -0.99 16.57
C LEU A 350 -4.81 -1.70 16.22
N VAL A 351 -3.89 -1.01 15.53
CA VAL A 351 -2.60 -1.58 15.12
C VAL A 351 -1.74 -1.91 16.33
N ASP A 352 -1.74 -1.05 17.35
CA ASP A 352 -1.06 -1.31 18.62
C ASP A 352 -1.63 -2.55 19.34
N ALA A 353 -2.96 -2.63 19.49
CA ALA A 353 -3.63 -3.80 20.05
C ALA A 353 -3.30 -5.09 19.27
N TYR A 354 -3.36 -5.04 17.94
CA TYR A 354 -3.03 -6.17 17.09
C TYR A 354 -1.60 -6.67 17.31
N ILE A 355 -0.61 -5.77 17.31
CA ILE A 355 0.79 -6.12 17.50
C ILE A 355 1.04 -6.67 18.91
N PHE A 356 0.51 -6.01 19.94
CA PHE A 356 0.79 -6.41 21.32
C PHE A 356 0.09 -7.73 21.70
N ARG A 357 -1.15 -7.95 21.26
CA ARG A 357 -1.85 -9.22 21.51
C ARG A 357 -1.12 -10.41 20.88
N ARG A 358 -0.61 -10.24 19.65
CA ARG A 358 0.22 -11.26 18.99
C ARG A 358 1.51 -11.54 19.77
N LEU A 359 2.13 -10.51 20.32
CA LEU A 359 3.35 -10.66 21.13
C LEU A 359 3.09 -11.46 22.42
N VAL A 360 1.99 -11.17 23.11
CA VAL A 360 1.59 -11.85 24.36
C VAL A 360 1.21 -13.30 24.10
N VAL A 361 0.40 -13.57 23.09
CA VAL A 361 -0.01 -14.94 22.71
C VAL A 361 1.16 -15.73 22.11
N GLY A 362 2.16 -15.05 21.53
CA GLY A 362 3.33 -15.68 20.92
C GLY A 362 3.12 -16.06 19.46
N VAL A 363 2.26 -15.33 18.73
CA VAL A 363 2.07 -15.53 17.29
C VAL A 363 3.34 -15.06 16.55
N PRO A 364 3.95 -15.89 15.68
CA PRO A 364 5.19 -15.53 14.97
C PRO A 364 5.06 -14.26 14.12
N SER A 365 6.10 -13.42 14.08
CA SER A 365 6.09 -12.13 13.36
C SER A 365 6.25 -12.24 11.83
N ASN A 366 6.57 -13.42 11.31
CA ASN A 366 6.93 -13.63 9.89
C ASN A 366 5.87 -13.13 8.89
N ALA A 367 4.58 -13.19 9.26
CA ALA A 367 3.49 -12.76 8.40
C ALA A 367 3.33 -11.22 8.34
N LEU A 368 3.86 -10.48 9.32
CA LEU A 368 3.62 -9.04 9.46
C LEU A 368 4.11 -8.23 8.26
N ASN A 369 5.28 -8.56 7.72
CA ASN A 369 5.83 -7.86 6.55
C ASN A 369 4.86 -7.87 5.37
N LYS A 370 4.27 -9.05 5.06
CA LYS A 370 3.32 -9.20 3.94
C LYS A 370 1.98 -8.53 4.24
N ILE A 371 1.53 -8.60 5.50
CA ILE A 371 0.27 -7.97 5.92
C ILE A 371 0.37 -6.46 5.75
N PHE A 372 1.35 -5.81 6.37
CA PHE A 372 1.48 -4.36 6.34
C PHE A 372 1.94 -3.79 4.99
N ALA A 373 2.62 -4.59 4.16
CA ALA A 373 2.91 -4.22 2.78
C ALA A 373 1.66 -4.05 1.89
N THR A 374 0.54 -4.71 2.25
CA THR A 374 -0.70 -4.69 1.46
C THR A 374 -1.87 -4.02 2.17
N LEU A 375 -1.80 -3.87 3.50
CA LEU A 375 -2.90 -3.43 4.35
C LEU A 375 -3.51 -2.09 3.90
N TYR A 376 -2.68 -1.08 3.68
CA TYR A 376 -3.14 0.25 3.25
C TYR A 376 -3.82 0.21 1.88
N SER A 377 -3.16 -0.40 0.88
CA SER A 377 -3.70 -0.56 -0.47
C SER A 377 -5.03 -1.31 -0.47
N ASP A 378 -5.11 -2.42 0.26
CA ASP A 378 -6.32 -3.23 0.36
C ASP A 378 -7.44 -2.44 1.04
N ALA A 379 -7.12 -1.67 2.08
CA ALA A 379 -8.10 -0.84 2.78
C ALA A 379 -8.63 0.28 1.87
N ARG A 380 -7.74 1.01 1.20
CA ARG A 380 -8.09 2.07 0.25
C ARG A 380 -8.96 1.53 -0.89
N ARG A 381 -8.66 0.34 -1.43
CA ARG A 381 -9.43 -0.29 -2.52
C ARG A 381 -10.85 -0.69 -2.10
N LEU A 382 -11.03 -1.09 -0.84
CA LEU A 382 -12.35 -1.48 -0.31
C LEU A 382 -13.13 -0.29 0.24
N ARG A 383 -12.52 0.89 0.32
CA ARG A 383 -13.13 2.07 0.91
C ARG A 383 -14.20 2.65 -0.02
N THR A 384 -15.40 2.77 0.52
CA THR A 384 -16.54 3.48 -0.07
C THR A 384 -16.78 4.78 0.69
N GLU A 385 -17.54 5.70 0.09
CA GLU A 385 -17.88 6.98 0.71
C GLU A 385 -18.55 6.77 2.08
N GLY A 386 -18.13 7.56 3.08
CA GLY A 386 -18.63 7.45 4.45
C GLY A 386 -18.06 6.30 5.28
N THR A 387 -17.35 5.33 4.70
CA THR A 387 -16.77 4.22 5.45
C THR A 387 -15.45 4.62 6.11
N LYS A 388 -15.34 4.38 7.43
CA LYS A 388 -14.10 4.60 8.19
C LYS A 388 -13.02 3.61 7.74
N ILE A 389 -11.80 4.09 7.57
CA ILE A 389 -10.69 3.22 7.17
C ILE A 389 -10.35 2.19 8.26
N THR A 390 -10.57 2.55 9.53
CA THR A 390 -10.37 1.65 10.67
C THR A 390 -11.23 0.39 10.56
N ASP A 391 -12.51 0.50 10.17
CA ASP A 391 -13.43 -0.63 10.06
C ASP A 391 -12.99 -1.60 8.95
N ILE A 392 -12.51 -1.07 7.84
CA ILE A 392 -11.98 -1.87 6.74
C ILE A 392 -10.68 -2.58 7.16
N ILE A 393 -9.78 -1.86 7.84
CA ILE A 393 -8.55 -2.45 8.39
C ILE A 393 -8.89 -3.55 9.40
N ALA A 394 -9.89 -3.33 10.25
CA ALA A 394 -10.39 -4.32 11.18
C ALA A 394 -10.85 -5.59 10.45
N TYR A 395 -11.71 -5.45 9.43
CA TYR A 395 -12.16 -6.56 8.58
C TYR A 395 -10.99 -7.30 7.91
N LEU A 396 -10.00 -6.57 7.37
CA LEU A 396 -8.83 -7.13 6.69
C LEU A 396 -7.92 -7.95 7.61
N LEU A 397 -7.90 -7.62 8.91
CA LEU A 397 -7.17 -8.38 9.93
C LEU A 397 -8.00 -9.56 10.46
N LEU A 398 -9.30 -9.39 10.68
CA LEU A 398 -10.21 -10.43 11.19
C LEU A 398 -10.36 -11.59 10.19
N ARG A 399 -10.47 -11.30 8.89
CA ARG A 399 -10.57 -12.34 7.83
C ARG A 399 -9.36 -13.28 7.74
N ARG A 400 -8.28 -12.99 8.46
CA ARG A 400 -7.06 -13.81 8.52
C ARG A 400 -7.13 -14.87 9.64
N ALA A 401 -8.30 -15.08 10.24
CA ALA A 401 -8.57 -16.17 11.17
C ALA A 401 -8.03 -17.50 10.63
N GLY A 402 -7.44 -18.31 11.52
CA GLY A 402 -6.83 -19.60 11.16
C GLY A 402 -5.48 -19.53 10.42
N THR A 403 -4.93 -18.34 10.17
CA THR A 403 -3.61 -18.19 9.53
C THR A 403 -2.54 -17.63 10.50
N SER A 404 -1.27 -17.61 10.09
CA SER A 404 -0.18 -16.97 10.85
C SER A 404 -0.32 -15.45 10.98
N GLY A 405 -1.24 -14.84 10.21
CA GLY A 405 -1.60 -13.42 10.24
C GLY A 405 -2.84 -13.08 11.07
N ARG A 406 -3.32 -14.02 11.89
CA ARG A 406 -4.54 -13.85 12.70
C ARG A 406 -4.42 -12.78 13.79
N PHE A 407 -5.55 -12.17 14.12
CA PHE A 407 -5.75 -11.34 15.31
C PHE A 407 -6.16 -12.25 16.49
N PRO A 408 -5.42 -12.29 17.62
CA PRO A 408 -5.77 -13.17 18.74
C PRO A 408 -7.05 -12.76 19.49
N THR A 409 -7.90 -13.73 19.80
CA THR A 409 -9.21 -13.49 20.47
C THR A 409 -9.04 -13.08 21.93
N ASP A 410 -10.11 -12.56 22.56
CA ASP A 410 -10.08 -12.19 23.98
C ASP A 410 -9.77 -13.36 24.89
N GLU A 411 -10.27 -14.55 24.57
CA GLU A 411 -9.98 -15.77 25.31
C GLU A 411 -8.50 -16.14 25.24
N GLU A 412 -7.93 -16.17 24.03
CA GLU A 412 -6.50 -16.48 23.83
C GLU A 412 -5.60 -15.45 24.52
N PHE A 413 -5.94 -14.16 24.39
CA PHE A 413 -5.16 -13.09 24.99
C PHE A 413 -5.27 -13.12 26.52
N GLN A 414 -6.47 -13.33 27.06
CA GLN A 414 -6.70 -13.43 28.51
C GLN A 414 -5.92 -14.60 29.12
N GLU A 415 -5.98 -15.78 28.49
CA GLU A 415 -5.24 -16.96 28.93
C GLU A 415 -3.72 -16.72 28.88
N ALA A 416 -3.23 -16.24 27.74
CA ALA A 416 -1.81 -15.97 27.56
C ALA A 416 -1.31 -14.89 28.52
N PHE A 417 -2.00 -13.75 28.63
CA PHE A 417 -1.63 -12.66 29.54
C PHE A 417 -1.64 -13.12 30.99
N SER A 418 -2.58 -13.99 31.38
CA SER A 418 -2.65 -14.51 32.76
C SER A 418 -1.51 -15.47 33.11
N THR A 419 -0.85 -16.09 32.12
CA THR A 419 0.10 -17.19 32.33
C THR A 419 1.52 -16.89 31.85
N ARG A 420 1.70 -15.83 31.05
CA ARG A 420 2.98 -15.47 30.42
C ARG A 420 4.05 -15.13 31.46
N ASN A 421 5.27 -15.55 31.16
CA ASN A 421 6.47 -15.06 31.85
C ASN A 421 6.83 -13.67 31.30
N PHE A 422 6.34 -12.61 31.94
CA PHE A 422 6.63 -11.22 31.54
C PHE A 422 8.00 -10.74 32.00
N PHE A 423 8.61 -11.41 32.99
CA PHE A 423 9.97 -11.10 33.40
C PHE A 423 10.98 -11.38 32.29
N ASN A 424 10.77 -12.45 31.50
CA ASN A 424 11.63 -12.83 30.38
C ASN A 424 11.25 -12.15 29.04
N PHE A 425 10.32 -11.20 29.04
CA PHE A 425 10.13 -10.34 27.87
C PHE A 425 11.43 -9.58 27.53
N THR A 426 11.59 -9.18 26.27
CA THR A 426 12.70 -8.29 25.91
C THR A 426 12.59 -6.98 26.71
N ALA A 427 13.72 -6.30 26.96
CA ALA A 427 13.72 -5.07 27.73
C ALA A 427 12.78 -3.99 27.16
N ALA A 428 12.70 -3.89 25.82
CA ALA A 428 11.75 -2.99 25.14
C ALA A 428 10.29 -3.36 25.45
N ASN A 429 9.93 -4.64 25.32
CA ASN A 429 8.56 -5.10 25.54
C ASN A 429 8.12 -4.97 27.00
N ARG A 430 9.04 -5.19 27.97
CA ARG A 430 8.76 -4.94 29.39
C ARG A 430 8.49 -3.46 29.67
N ARG A 431 9.33 -2.57 29.14
CA ARG A 431 9.15 -1.12 29.28
C ARG A 431 7.78 -0.69 28.75
N TYR A 432 7.43 -1.14 27.55
CA TYR A 432 6.11 -0.91 26.96
C TYR A 432 4.96 -1.39 27.86
N LEU A 433 5.02 -2.65 28.33
CA LEU A 433 3.97 -3.24 29.16
C LEU A 433 3.72 -2.42 30.43
N PHE A 434 4.77 -2.13 31.21
CA PHE A 434 4.61 -1.42 32.48
C PHE A 434 4.29 0.08 32.29
N GLU A 435 4.78 0.70 31.22
CA GLU A 435 4.37 2.06 30.83
C GLU A 435 2.86 2.12 30.54
N CYS A 436 2.32 1.13 29.82
CA CYS A 436 0.89 1.08 29.50
C CYS A 436 0.03 0.78 30.73
N LEU A 437 0.43 -0.18 31.57
CA LEU A 437 -0.36 -0.56 32.75
C LEU A 437 -0.34 0.49 33.87
N GLU A 438 0.76 1.24 34.05
CA GLU A 438 0.79 2.33 35.04
C GLU A 438 -0.05 3.53 34.58
N ASN A 439 0.08 3.90 33.30
CA ASN A 439 -0.48 5.14 32.81
C ASN A 439 -1.89 5.02 32.25
N THR A 440 -2.27 3.86 31.70
CA THR A 440 -3.60 3.56 31.15
C THR A 440 -4.26 4.76 30.44
N TRP A 441 -5.29 5.36 31.05
CA TRP A 441 -6.02 6.55 30.56
C TRP A 441 -5.78 7.79 31.44
N SER A 442 -4.83 7.73 32.38
CA SER A 442 -4.50 8.83 33.28
C SER A 442 -3.90 10.02 32.52
N LYS A 443 -4.32 11.24 32.87
CA LYS A 443 -3.65 12.48 32.43
C LYS A 443 -2.33 12.70 33.17
N ASP A 444 -2.24 12.22 34.41
CA ASP A 444 -1.02 12.24 35.20
C ASP A 444 -0.13 11.05 34.81
N ASN A 445 0.55 11.20 33.67
CA ASN A 445 1.49 10.22 33.15
C ASN A 445 2.80 10.22 33.93
N ARG A 446 3.40 9.04 34.05
CA ARG A 446 4.73 8.81 34.62
C ARG A 446 5.61 8.15 33.58
N ALA A 447 6.85 8.63 33.48
CA ALA A 447 7.83 8.11 32.52
C ALA A 447 8.47 6.79 33.02
N ILE A 448 7.67 5.73 33.12
CA ILE A 448 8.10 4.41 33.63
C ILE A 448 9.16 3.80 32.71
N ALA A 449 8.93 3.81 31.40
CA ALA A 449 9.84 3.25 30.42
C ALA A 449 11.24 3.90 30.48
N THR A 450 11.29 5.24 30.55
CA THR A 450 12.55 5.99 30.64
C THR A 450 13.24 5.78 31.98
N ALA A 451 12.50 5.75 33.09
CA ALA A 451 13.06 5.48 34.40
C ALA A 451 13.64 4.05 34.50
N ILE A 452 12.99 3.06 33.90
CA ILE A 452 13.54 1.70 33.79
C ILE A 452 14.81 1.67 32.95
N GLU A 453 14.86 2.41 31.83
CA GLU A 453 16.04 2.50 30.98
C GLU A 453 17.24 3.13 31.67
N ARG A 454 17.03 4.16 32.48
CA ARG A 454 18.07 4.81 33.28
C ARG A 454 18.54 3.98 34.48
N GLY A 455 17.76 2.97 34.86
CA GLY A 455 18.01 2.17 36.06
C GLY A 455 17.43 2.77 37.35
N ASP A 456 16.70 3.88 37.26
CA ASP A 456 16.02 4.52 38.40
C ASP A 456 14.84 3.66 38.90
N LEU A 457 14.25 2.87 37.99
CA LEU A 457 13.22 1.89 38.30
C LEU A 457 13.63 0.50 37.83
N SER A 458 13.16 -0.51 38.54
CA SER A 458 13.32 -1.90 38.16
C SER A 458 12.00 -2.66 38.27
N VAL A 459 11.90 -3.76 37.53
CA VAL A 459 10.79 -4.70 37.67
C VAL A 459 11.07 -5.57 38.89
N GLU A 460 10.18 -5.53 39.86
CA GLU A 460 10.30 -6.21 41.14
C GLU A 460 9.32 -7.39 41.25
N HIS A 461 9.80 -8.41 41.96
CA HIS A 461 9.07 -9.59 42.38
C HIS A 461 8.53 -9.39 43.78
N VAL A 462 7.20 -9.24 43.94
CA VAL A 462 6.61 -9.06 45.28
C VAL A 462 6.92 -10.28 46.14
N MET A 463 6.52 -11.47 45.69
CA MET A 463 7.07 -12.75 46.13
C MET A 463 8.42 -12.97 45.42
N PRO A 464 9.55 -13.10 46.15
CA PRO A 464 10.89 -13.05 45.61
C PRO A 464 11.27 -14.31 44.80
N GLN A 465 12.35 -14.19 44.01
CA GLN A 465 12.89 -15.32 43.25
C GLN A 465 13.41 -16.47 44.13
N THR A 466 13.89 -16.16 45.34
CA THR A 466 14.31 -17.16 46.32
C THR A 466 13.40 -17.11 47.54
N LEU A 467 12.62 -18.18 47.78
CA LEU A 467 11.76 -18.28 48.95
C LEU A 467 12.57 -18.39 50.24
N THR A 468 12.32 -17.49 51.19
CA THR A 468 12.81 -17.60 52.57
C THR A 468 11.89 -18.50 53.40
N LYS A 469 12.23 -18.71 54.67
CA LYS A 469 11.36 -19.44 55.60
C LYS A 469 10.01 -18.72 55.79
N ASP A 470 10.05 -17.41 56.01
CA ASP A 470 8.86 -16.58 56.21
C ASP A 470 7.91 -16.65 55.01
N TRP A 471 8.43 -16.61 53.78
CA TRP A 471 7.61 -16.76 52.58
C TRP A 471 6.98 -18.15 52.45
N ARG A 472 7.65 -19.22 52.88
CA ARG A 472 7.04 -20.57 52.89
C ARG A 472 5.92 -20.68 53.92
N GLU A 473 6.09 -20.04 55.07
CA GLU A 473 5.04 -19.99 56.10
C GLU A 473 3.82 -19.18 55.61
N GLU A 474 4.05 -18.05 54.93
CA GLU A 474 2.99 -17.19 54.39
C GLU A 474 2.22 -17.83 53.22
N LEU A 475 2.91 -18.55 52.33
CA LEU A 475 2.29 -19.25 51.19
C LEU A 475 1.66 -20.60 51.57
N GLY A 476 1.97 -21.14 52.75
CA GLY A 476 1.42 -22.39 53.25
C GLY A 476 2.02 -23.65 52.62
N SER A 477 1.30 -24.78 52.73
CA SER A 477 1.81 -26.12 52.38
C SER A 477 2.12 -26.34 50.89
N GLN A 478 1.65 -25.45 50.00
CA GLN A 478 1.87 -25.51 48.55
C GLN A 478 2.84 -24.41 48.07
N ALA A 479 3.66 -23.84 48.96
CA ALA A 479 4.54 -22.71 48.66
C ALA A 479 5.39 -22.88 47.39
N GLU A 480 6.01 -24.05 47.19
CA GLU A 480 6.83 -24.32 46.01
C GLU A 480 6.02 -24.36 44.70
N GLU A 481 4.80 -24.91 44.71
CA GLU A 481 3.92 -24.97 43.55
C GLU A 481 3.39 -23.58 43.17
N VAL A 482 2.97 -22.80 44.17
CA VAL A 482 2.56 -21.41 44.02
C VAL A 482 3.72 -20.58 43.46
N HIS A 483 4.93 -20.75 44.00
CA HIS A 483 6.12 -20.05 43.54
C HIS A 483 6.43 -20.34 42.09
N GLN A 484 6.53 -21.63 41.70
CA GLN A 484 6.79 -22.02 40.32
C GLN A 484 5.75 -21.47 39.33
N THR A 485 4.48 -21.47 39.75
CA THR A 485 3.37 -21.01 38.91
C THR A 485 3.41 -19.50 38.72
N TRP A 486 3.55 -18.73 39.79
CA TRP A 486 3.26 -17.31 39.81
C TRP A 486 4.50 -16.41 39.70
N LEU A 487 5.71 -16.92 39.94
CA LEU A 487 6.93 -16.13 40.08
C LEU A 487 7.09 -15.05 39.01
N HIS A 488 6.95 -15.42 37.74
CA HIS A 488 7.18 -14.49 36.62
C HIS A 488 5.90 -13.98 35.93
N ARG A 489 4.73 -14.23 36.53
CA ARG A 489 3.43 -13.81 35.98
C ARG A 489 3.10 -12.39 36.43
N ILE A 490 2.26 -11.70 35.66
CA ILE A 490 1.96 -10.27 35.87
C ILE A 490 1.39 -9.98 37.26
N GLY A 491 0.62 -10.91 37.85
CA GLY A 491 0.12 -10.79 39.22
C GLY A 491 1.21 -10.59 40.29
N ASN A 492 2.40 -11.16 40.11
CA ASN A 492 3.52 -11.07 41.07
C ASN A 492 4.56 -10.00 40.70
N LEU A 493 4.46 -9.38 39.52
CA LEU A 493 5.44 -8.40 39.05
C LEU A 493 4.95 -6.97 39.29
N THR A 494 5.87 -6.08 39.64
CA THR A 494 5.58 -4.65 39.76
C THR A 494 6.80 -3.78 39.47
N ILE A 495 6.68 -2.47 39.67
CA ILE A 495 7.78 -1.50 39.53
C ILE A 495 8.14 -0.87 40.88
N THR A 496 9.45 -0.69 41.12
CA THR A 496 9.99 0.02 42.28
C THR A 496 11.41 0.53 42.00
N GLY A 497 11.81 1.59 42.71
CA GLY A 497 13.20 2.09 42.74
C GLY A 497 14.06 1.46 43.83
N TYR A 498 13.46 0.71 44.77
CA TYR A 498 14.11 0.21 45.98
C TYR A 498 14.28 -1.32 45.99
N ASN A 499 14.51 -1.91 44.83
CA ASN A 499 14.56 -3.37 44.66
C ASN A 499 15.73 -4.00 45.44
N SER A 500 16.90 -3.33 45.45
CA SER A 500 18.07 -3.75 46.24
C SER A 500 17.78 -3.89 47.73
N GLU A 501 16.95 -3.00 48.27
CA GLU A 501 16.56 -2.93 49.66
C GLU A 501 15.51 -3.98 50.02
N TYR A 502 14.65 -4.37 49.06
CA TYR A 502 13.61 -5.38 49.26
C TYR A 502 14.18 -6.80 49.26
N SER A 503 15.03 -7.15 48.29
CA SER A 503 15.67 -8.48 48.19
C SER A 503 14.67 -9.63 48.43
N ASN A 504 15.04 -10.62 49.24
CA ASN A 504 14.18 -11.73 49.66
C ASN A 504 13.42 -11.46 50.97
N ALA A 505 13.25 -10.19 51.38
CA ALA A 505 12.54 -9.85 52.61
C ALA A 505 11.07 -10.30 52.56
N SER A 506 10.46 -10.51 53.75
CA SER A 506 9.05 -10.87 53.87
C SER A 506 8.13 -9.80 53.25
N PHE A 507 6.90 -10.17 52.88
CA PHE A 507 5.94 -9.22 52.32
C PHE A 507 5.72 -8.01 53.25
N THR A 508 5.53 -8.28 54.55
CA THR A 508 5.36 -7.24 55.57
C THR A 508 6.54 -6.28 55.60
N THR A 509 7.77 -6.80 55.54
CA THR A 509 8.99 -5.97 55.51
C THR A 509 9.04 -5.11 54.25
N LYS A 510 8.80 -5.68 53.06
CA LYS A 510 8.77 -4.91 51.79
C LYS A 510 7.70 -3.82 51.79
N LYS A 511 6.62 -4.04 52.53
CA LYS A 511 5.51 -3.10 52.66
C LYS A 511 5.82 -1.93 53.61
N THR A 512 6.30 -2.22 54.83
CA THR A 512 6.41 -1.23 55.92
C THR A 512 7.78 -0.57 56.07
N THR A 513 8.81 -1.06 55.38
CA THR A 513 10.15 -0.42 55.43
C THR A 513 10.07 1.02 54.90
N LYS A 514 11.03 1.87 55.30
CA LYS A 514 11.16 3.22 54.73
C LYS A 514 11.23 3.12 53.20
N ASP A 515 10.38 3.87 52.51
CA ASP A 515 10.24 3.82 51.05
C ASP A 515 9.72 2.46 50.50
N GLY A 516 9.05 1.68 51.34
CA GLY A 516 8.34 0.43 51.03
C GLY A 516 7.07 0.64 50.20
N PHE A 517 6.35 -0.47 49.93
CA PHE A 517 5.14 -0.43 49.10
C PHE A 517 4.05 0.53 49.63
N ASP A 518 3.91 0.68 50.95
CA ASP A 518 2.92 1.61 51.56
C ASP A 518 3.11 3.06 51.10
N SER A 519 4.36 3.48 50.97
CA SER A 519 4.74 4.81 50.48
C SER A 519 4.90 4.90 48.96
N SER A 520 4.70 3.80 48.24
CA SER A 520 4.97 3.76 46.80
C SER A 520 4.09 4.76 46.05
N PRO A 521 4.61 5.55 45.10
CA PRO A 521 3.77 6.52 44.43
C PRO A 521 2.96 5.88 43.28
N TYR A 522 3.26 4.66 42.84
CA TYR A 522 2.74 4.07 41.59
C TYR A 522 1.35 3.44 41.73
N ARG A 523 0.52 3.57 40.69
CA ARG A 523 -0.83 2.99 40.62
C ARG A 523 -0.80 1.47 40.52
N LEU A 524 0.20 0.93 39.83
CA LEU A 524 0.48 -0.51 39.77
C LEU A 524 0.64 -1.18 41.15
N ASN A 525 1.00 -0.39 42.16
CA ASN A 525 1.19 -0.83 43.55
C ASN A 525 -0.05 -0.63 44.43
N GLU A 526 -1.16 -0.12 43.91
CA GLU A 526 -2.35 0.21 44.72
C GLU A 526 -2.95 -1.01 45.43
N TYR A 527 -3.11 -2.13 44.72
CA TYR A 527 -3.55 -3.38 45.36
C TYR A 527 -2.53 -3.91 46.38
N ILE A 528 -1.24 -3.81 46.07
CA ILE A 528 -0.15 -4.28 46.95
C ILE A 528 -0.16 -3.52 48.29
N LYS A 529 -0.46 -2.22 48.28
CA LYS A 529 -0.63 -1.41 49.50
C LYS A 529 -1.80 -1.86 50.36
N GLN A 530 -2.89 -2.28 49.72
CA GLN A 530 -4.11 -2.66 50.43
C GLN A 530 -4.04 -4.10 50.98
N ALA A 531 -3.30 -4.98 50.31
CA ALA A 531 -3.15 -6.38 50.70
C ALA A 531 -2.46 -6.52 52.06
N VAL A 532 -3.02 -7.34 52.95
CA VAL A 532 -2.46 -7.61 54.29
C VAL A 532 -1.41 -8.72 54.21
N THR A 533 -1.66 -9.71 53.38
CA THR A 533 -0.79 -10.84 53.05
C THR A 533 -0.46 -10.82 51.56
N TRP A 534 0.48 -11.66 51.14
CA TRP A 534 0.74 -11.94 49.74
C TRP A 534 0.67 -13.43 49.42
N ALA A 535 -0.51 -14.01 49.70
CA ALA A 535 -0.80 -15.41 49.45
C ALA A 535 -1.24 -15.64 47.99
N GLU A 536 -1.45 -16.90 47.60
CA GLU A 536 -1.85 -17.24 46.23
C GLU A 536 -3.13 -16.50 45.79
N ASP A 537 -4.12 -16.39 46.67
CA ASP A 537 -5.38 -15.71 46.36
C ASP A 537 -5.19 -14.22 46.07
N ASP A 538 -4.26 -13.55 46.76
CA ASP A 538 -3.90 -12.14 46.51
C ASP A 538 -3.27 -11.98 45.12
N ILE A 539 -2.32 -12.87 44.79
CA ILE A 539 -1.64 -12.87 43.49
C ILE A 539 -2.66 -13.14 42.37
N ARG A 540 -3.54 -14.12 42.55
CA ARG A 540 -4.59 -14.50 41.60
C ARG A 540 -5.57 -13.36 41.39
N HIS A 541 -5.98 -12.68 42.45
CA HIS A 541 -6.87 -11.52 42.37
C HIS A 541 -6.20 -10.39 41.57
N ARG A 542 -4.97 -10.00 41.91
CA ARG A 542 -4.23 -8.97 41.18
C ARG A 542 -4.02 -9.35 39.72
N ASN A 543 -3.69 -10.61 39.44
CA ASN A 543 -3.52 -11.11 38.09
C ASN A 543 -4.81 -10.93 37.26
N LYS A 544 -5.96 -11.29 37.83
CA LYS A 544 -7.27 -11.09 37.18
C LYS A 544 -7.54 -9.61 36.93
N THR A 545 -7.30 -8.73 37.91
CA THR A 545 -7.52 -7.29 37.78
C THR A 545 -6.63 -6.68 36.69
N LEU A 546 -5.34 -6.99 36.67
CA LEU A 546 -4.42 -6.50 35.63
C LEU A 546 -4.77 -7.05 34.24
N THR A 547 -5.26 -8.29 34.16
CA THR A 547 -5.73 -8.88 32.91
C THR A 547 -6.96 -8.15 32.37
N GLN A 548 -7.89 -7.75 33.22
CA GLN A 548 -9.06 -6.95 32.81
C GLN A 548 -8.66 -5.55 32.31
N ILE A 549 -7.69 -4.90 32.98
CA ILE A 549 -7.11 -3.65 32.50
C ILE A 549 -6.47 -3.84 31.12
N ALA A 550 -5.73 -4.94 30.93
CA ALA A 550 -5.09 -5.27 29.66
C ALA A 550 -6.11 -5.50 28.54
N LEU A 551 -7.18 -6.26 28.78
CA LEU A 551 -8.26 -6.49 27.81
C LEU A 551 -8.92 -5.17 27.35
N ARG A 552 -9.10 -4.22 28.27
CA ARG A 552 -9.67 -2.90 27.92
C ARG A 552 -8.67 -2.00 27.18
N TYR A 553 -7.37 -2.11 27.47
CA TYR A 553 -6.35 -1.27 26.85
C TYR A 553 -5.92 -1.79 25.45
N TRP A 554 -5.96 -3.11 25.26
CA TRP A 554 -5.72 -3.79 23.99
C TRP A 554 -6.95 -4.62 23.61
N PRO A 555 -8.08 -3.99 23.23
CA PRO A 555 -9.30 -4.70 22.95
C PRO A 555 -9.18 -5.62 21.73
N MET A 556 -9.98 -6.68 21.69
CA MET A 556 -10.31 -7.30 20.43
C MET A 556 -11.16 -6.32 19.61
N ILE A 557 -10.94 -6.31 18.30
CA ILE A 557 -11.68 -5.48 17.37
C ILE A 557 -12.95 -6.18 16.91
N ASP A 558 -13.98 -5.39 16.65
CA ASP A 558 -15.21 -5.81 16.01
C ASP A 558 -15.56 -4.81 14.90
N THR A 559 -16.18 -5.29 13.83
CA THR A 559 -16.66 -4.45 12.73
C THR A 559 -17.78 -5.16 12.00
N ASP A 560 -18.81 -4.40 11.65
CA ASP A 560 -19.92 -4.83 10.79
C ASP A 560 -19.63 -4.58 9.30
N PHE A 561 -18.44 -4.06 8.97
CA PHE A 561 -18.05 -3.84 7.59
C PHE A 561 -17.93 -5.17 6.82
N GLU A 562 -18.74 -5.29 5.78
CA GLU A 562 -18.58 -6.30 4.74
C GLU A 562 -18.36 -5.64 3.38
N PRO A 563 -17.41 -6.12 2.57
CA PRO A 563 -17.23 -5.59 1.23
C PRO A 563 -18.45 -5.94 0.37
N VAL A 564 -18.89 -4.99 -0.45
CA VAL A 564 -19.93 -5.22 -1.46
C VAL A 564 -19.47 -6.37 -2.38
N ARG A 565 -20.17 -7.50 -2.35
CA ARG A 565 -19.91 -8.65 -3.23
C ARG A 565 -20.82 -8.52 -4.45
N GLU A 566 -20.25 -8.24 -5.60
CA GLU A 566 -20.98 -8.41 -6.86
C GLU A 566 -21.33 -9.90 -7.02
N PRO A 567 -22.58 -10.25 -7.36
CA PRO A 567 -22.97 -11.63 -7.59
C PRO A 567 -22.13 -12.21 -8.75
N LEU A 568 -21.52 -13.38 -8.52
CA LEU A 568 -20.82 -14.10 -9.58
C LEU A 568 -21.84 -14.48 -10.67
N PRO A 569 -21.48 -14.40 -11.97
CA PRO A 569 -22.38 -14.76 -13.04
C PRO A 569 -22.79 -16.24 -12.93
N THR A 570 -24.10 -16.48 -12.89
CA THR A 570 -24.70 -17.82 -13.00
C THR A 570 -25.23 -18.04 -14.40
N LEU A 571 -25.01 -19.23 -14.96
CA LEU A 571 -25.50 -19.62 -16.28
C LEU A 571 -25.99 -21.08 -16.26
N PRO A 572 -27.21 -21.37 -16.74
CA PRO A 572 -27.68 -22.74 -16.92
C PRO A 572 -26.88 -23.46 -18.02
N MET A 573 -26.75 -24.78 -17.93
CA MET A 573 -26.05 -25.58 -18.94
C MET A 573 -26.70 -25.39 -20.32
N GLY A 574 -28.04 -25.40 -20.39
CA GLY A 574 -28.82 -25.24 -21.62
C GLY A 574 -28.44 -26.21 -22.74
N ASP A 575 -29.08 -26.09 -23.89
CA ASP A 575 -28.88 -27.04 -25.00
C ASP A 575 -27.67 -26.70 -25.88
N ASP A 576 -27.32 -25.42 -26.01
CA ASP A 576 -26.28 -24.92 -26.93
C ASP A 576 -25.24 -23.99 -26.27
N THR A 577 -25.37 -23.68 -24.98
CA THR A 577 -24.47 -22.78 -24.26
C THR A 577 -23.03 -23.29 -24.23
N SER A 578 -22.06 -22.45 -24.62
CA SER A 578 -20.63 -22.80 -24.57
C SER A 578 -20.00 -22.33 -23.26
N PHE A 579 -19.25 -23.23 -22.62
CA PHE A 579 -18.48 -22.94 -21.39
C PHE A 579 -16.97 -22.99 -21.62
N THR A 580 -16.55 -22.98 -22.89
CA THR A 580 -15.13 -22.92 -23.24
C THR A 580 -14.49 -21.64 -22.68
N ASN A 581 -13.27 -21.77 -22.16
CA ASN A 581 -12.52 -20.69 -21.49
C ASN A 581 -13.21 -20.06 -20.25
N ARG A 582 -14.28 -20.68 -19.72
CA ARG A 582 -14.87 -20.27 -18.44
C ARG A 582 -14.22 -21.02 -17.29
N ILE A 583 -14.16 -20.38 -16.12
CA ILE A 583 -13.67 -20.99 -14.89
C ILE A 583 -14.87 -21.18 -13.97
N ILE A 584 -15.22 -22.44 -13.69
CA ILE A 584 -16.30 -22.78 -12.76
C ILE A 584 -15.87 -22.59 -11.30
N VAL A 585 -16.80 -22.11 -10.47
CA VAL A 585 -16.65 -21.97 -9.02
C VAL A 585 -17.52 -23.01 -8.30
N SER A 586 -18.78 -23.11 -8.69
CA SER A 586 -19.74 -24.10 -8.18
C SER A 586 -20.77 -24.43 -9.27
N TYR A 587 -21.49 -25.53 -9.07
CA TYR A 587 -22.71 -25.82 -9.81
C TYR A 587 -23.86 -26.04 -8.81
N GLU A 588 -25.09 -25.87 -9.29
CA GLU A 588 -26.32 -26.19 -8.60
C GLU A 588 -27.09 -27.19 -9.44
N PHE A 589 -27.53 -28.28 -8.81
CA PHE A 589 -28.37 -29.32 -9.41
C PHE A 589 -29.23 -29.93 -8.31
N ASP A 590 -30.53 -30.09 -8.55
CA ASP A 590 -31.52 -30.58 -7.57
C ASP A 590 -31.48 -29.82 -6.22
N GLY A 591 -31.45 -28.49 -6.30
CA GLY A 591 -31.43 -27.59 -5.13
C GLY A 591 -30.16 -27.65 -4.28
N THR A 592 -29.13 -28.39 -4.71
CA THR A 592 -27.86 -28.54 -3.99
C THR A 592 -26.72 -27.82 -4.70
N THR A 593 -26.14 -26.80 -4.06
CA THR A 593 -24.96 -26.11 -4.58
C THR A 593 -23.66 -26.80 -4.14
N THR A 594 -22.85 -27.23 -5.10
CA THR A 594 -21.55 -27.88 -4.84
C THR A 594 -20.39 -27.09 -5.43
N THR A 595 -19.41 -26.74 -4.58
CA THR A 595 -18.18 -26.06 -5.00
C THR A 595 -17.21 -27.05 -5.66
N VAL A 596 -16.66 -26.67 -6.81
CA VAL A 596 -15.78 -27.52 -7.63
C VAL A 596 -14.55 -26.76 -8.09
N LYS A 597 -13.42 -27.47 -8.27
CA LYS A 597 -12.16 -26.85 -8.74
C LYS A 597 -12.09 -26.74 -10.26
N SER A 598 -12.84 -27.58 -10.97
CA SER A 598 -12.81 -27.64 -12.43
C SER A 598 -14.08 -28.26 -13.01
N PHE A 599 -14.32 -28.03 -14.31
CA PHE A 599 -15.39 -28.71 -15.05
C PHE A 599 -15.19 -30.24 -15.13
N LYS A 600 -13.96 -30.73 -14.96
CA LYS A 600 -13.67 -32.15 -14.85
C LYS A 600 -14.24 -32.72 -13.55
N ASP A 601 -14.00 -32.05 -12.42
CA ASP A 601 -14.53 -32.50 -11.14
C ASP A 601 -16.06 -32.44 -11.14
N MET A 602 -16.62 -31.37 -11.72
CA MET A 602 -18.06 -31.19 -11.86
C MET A 602 -18.74 -32.37 -12.58
N ILE A 603 -18.29 -32.74 -13.79
CA ILE A 603 -18.94 -33.81 -14.56
C ILE A 603 -18.92 -35.16 -13.82
N ILE A 604 -17.85 -35.43 -13.06
CA ILE A 604 -17.75 -36.65 -12.25
C ILE A 604 -18.78 -36.64 -11.11
N PHE A 605 -18.92 -35.52 -10.41
CA PHE A 605 -19.88 -35.39 -9.31
C PHE A 605 -21.32 -35.49 -9.80
N VAL A 606 -21.68 -34.75 -10.86
CA VAL A 606 -23.03 -34.78 -11.44
C VAL A 606 -23.39 -36.19 -11.91
N ILE A 607 -22.51 -36.88 -12.66
CA ILE A 607 -22.82 -38.23 -13.14
C ILE A 607 -22.89 -39.22 -11.98
N ARG A 608 -22.10 -39.07 -10.92
CA ARG A 608 -22.24 -39.93 -9.71
C ARG A 608 -23.56 -39.71 -9.00
N GLN A 609 -24.05 -38.47 -8.93
CA GLN A 609 -25.37 -38.15 -8.39
C GLN A 609 -26.47 -38.82 -9.24
N LEU A 610 -26.43 -38.62 -10.57
CA LEU A 610 -27.35 -39.28 -11.50
C LEU A 610 -27.27 -40.80 -11.45
N LEU A 611 -26.08 -41.38 -11.26
CA LEU A 611 -25.92 -42.83 -11.14
C LEU A 611 -26.54 -43.38 -9.85
N ALA A 612 -26.58 -42.60 -8.77
CA ALA A 612 -27.23 -43.00 -7.53
C ALA A 612 -28.75 -43.08 -7.70
N GLU A 613 -29.32 -42.22 -8.53
CA GLU A 613 -30.78 -42.09 -8.73
C GLU A 613 -31.30 -42.92 -9.93
N HIS A 614 -30.51 -43.02 -11.00
CA HIS A 614 -30.92 -43.56 -12.31
C HIS A 614 -30.02 -44.71 -12.79
N ARG A 615 -29.56 -45.56 -11.87
CA ARG A 615 -28.54 -46.58 -12.15
C ARG A 615 -28.84 -47.47 -13.37
N GLU A 616 -30.05 -48.01 -13.49
CA GLU A 616 -30.40 -48.93 -14.59
C GLU A 616 -30.34 -48.25 -15.96
N MET A 617 -30.93 -47.05 -16.06
CA MET A 617 -30.92 -46.25 -17.29
C MET A 617 -29.50 -45.83 -17.71
N MET A 618 -28.62 -45.56 -16.74
CA MET A 618 -27.21 -45.27 -17.01
C MET A 618 -26.45 -46.45 -17.63
N TYR A 619 -26.69 -47.68 -17.14
CA TYR A 619 -26.08 -48.89 -17.72
C TYR A 619 -26.69 -49.24 -19.09
N GLU A 620 -27.98 -48.97 -19.29
CA GLU A 620 -28.65 -49.11 -20.59
C GLU A 620 -28.04 -48.13 -21.62
N TYR A 621 -27.91 -46.85 -21.25
CA TYR A 621 -27.27 -45.82 -22.07
C TYR A 621 -25.85 -46.23 -22.49
N ALA A 622 -25.04 -46.73 -21.54
CA ALA A 622 -23.68 -47.18 -21.82
C ALA A 622 -23.65 -48.42 -22.73
N THR A 623 -24.59 -49.36 -22.57
CA THR A 623 -24.71 -50.55 -23.43
C THR A 623 -25.08 -50.18 -24.87
N GLY A 624 -25.87 -49.11 -25.04
CA GLY A 624 -26.22 -48.53 -26.34
C GLY A 624 -25.11 -47.71 -27.01
N ASN A 625 -23.87 -47.75 -26.51
CA ASN A 625 -22.76 -46.85 -26.91
C ASN A 625 -23.09 -45.36 -26.72
N GLY A 626 -23.73 -45.02 -25.60
CA GLY A 626 -24.04 -43.65 -25.20
C GLY A 626 -22.80 -42.75 -25.21
N LEU A 627 -22.98 -41.50 -25.63
CA LEU A 627 -21.90 -40.54 -25.86
C LEU A 627 -21.03 -40.38 -24.61
N GLY A 628 -19.74 -40.70 -24.72
CA GLY A 628 -18.75 -40.54 -23.65
C GLY A 628 -18.66 -41.68 -22.66
N PHE A 629 -19.52 -42.70 -22.75
CA PHE A 629 -19.54 -43.87 -21.85
C PHE A 629 -18.95 -45.12 -22.50
N THR A 630 -18.39 -46.02 -21.69
CA THR A 630 -17.86 -47.31 -22.14
C THR A 630 -18.12 -48.38 -21.08
N LEU A 631 -18.53 -49.58 -21.53
CA LEU A 631 -18.81 -50.72 -20.67
C LEU A 631 -17.72 -51.81 -20.83
N GLY A 632 -17.19 -52.32 -19.71
CA GLY A 632 -16.21 -53.42 -19.67
C GLY A 632 -14.81 -53.04 -19.19
N LYS A 633 -13.84 -53.97 -19.32
CA LYS A 633 -12.44 -53.74 -18.91
C LYS A 633 -11.67 -52.94 -19.95
N THR A 634 -11.58 -51.63 -19.75
CA THR A 634 -10.60 -50.77 -20.42
C THR A 634 -9.30 -50.75 -19.63
N GLY A 635 -8.15 -50.96 -20.30
CA GLY A 635 -6.84 -50.79 -19.65
C GLY A 635 -6.71 -49.37 -19.10
N SER A 636 -6.17 -49.22 -17.89
CA SER A 636 -6.05 -47.92 -17.19
C SER A 636 -5.55 -46.82 -18.14
N SER A 637 -6.42 -45.85 -18.41
CA SER A 637 -6.18 -44.76 -19.34
C SER A 637 -6.34 -43.44 -18.60
N ARG A 638 -5.41 -42.49 -18.80
CA ARG A 638 -5.48 -41.14 -18.21
C ARG A 638 -6.77 -40.38 -18.58
N TYR A 639 -7.47 -40.83 -19.62
CA TYR A 639 -8.56 -40.11 -20.26
C TYR A 639 -9.96 -40.52 -19.78
N GLN A 640 -10.07 -41.64 -19.06
CA GLN A 640 -11.33 -42.21 -18.59
C GLN A 640 -11.31 -42.40 -17.07
N GLU A 641 -12.46 -42.28 -16.43
CA GLU A 641 -12.65 -42.52 -15.00
C GLU A 641 -13.73 -43.57 -14.78
N GLU A 642 -13.45 -44.54 -13.92
CA GLU A 642 -14.43 -45.56 -13.51
C GLU A 642 -15.39 -44.92 -12.50
N LEU A 643 -16.68 -44.89 -12.82
CA LEU A 643 -17.71 -44.35 -11.93
C LEU A 643 -18.38 -45.45 -11.11
N ALA A 644 -18.45 -46.67 -11.65
CA ALA A 644 -18.96 -47.88 -11.03
C ALA A 644 -18.34 -49.11 -11.72
N PRO A 645 -18.44 -50.33 -11.15
CA PRO A 645 -17.83 -51.52 -11.74
C PRO A 645 -18.20 -51.66 -13.21
N GLU A 646 -17.17 -51.67 -14.06
CA GLU A 646 -17.26 -51.79 -15.52
C GLU A 646 -17.92 -50.61 -16.25
N LEU A 647 -18.29 -49.52 -15.57
CA LEU A 647 -18.87 -48.31 -16.16
C LEU A 647 -17.86 -47.16 -16.14
N TRP A 648 -17.41 -46.77 -17.33
CA TRP A 648 -16.38 -45.75 -17.52
C TRP A 648 -16.95 -44.54 -18.24
N VAL A 649 -16.51 -43.34 -17.84
CA VAL A 649 -16.81 -42.09 -18.54
C VAL A 649 -15.54 -41.40 -19.00
N THR A 650 -15.59 -40.75 -20.16
CA THR A 650 -14.49 -39.96 -20.70
C THR A 650 -14.45 -38.57 -20.08
N VAL A 651 -13.37 -38.24 -19.35
CA VAL A 651 -13.25 -37.00 -18.56
C VAL A 651 -12.17 -36.03 -19.07
N SER A 652 -11.30 -36.48 -19.97
CA SER A 652 -10.15 -35.71 -20.48
C SER A 652 -10.37 -35.23 -21.92
N ASN A 653 -11.49 -34.56 -22.14
CA ASN A 653 -11.90 -33.88 -23.37
C ASN A 653 -12.03 -32.35 -23.13
N PRO A 654 -12.14 -31.50 -24.17
CA PRO A 654 -12.52 -30.09 -24.03
C PRO A 654 -13.79 -29.86 -23.20
N THR A 655 -13.98 -28.66 -22.64
CA THR A 655 -15.16 -28.32 -21.82
C THR A 655 -16.47 -28.51 -22.60
N ASN A 656 -16.52 -28.12 -23.88
CA ASN A 656 -17.73 -28.32 -24.69
C ASN A 656 -18.08 -29.80 -24.88
N ASP A 657 -17.09 -30.68 -25.01
CA ASP A 657 -17.35 -32.11 -25.13
C ASP A 657 -17.89 -32.72 -23.82
N LYS A 658 -17.47 -32.19 -22.66
CA LYS A 658 -18.08 -32.54 -21.37
C LYS A 658 -19.55 -32.14 -21.32
N MET A 659 -19.87 -30.92 -21.77
CA MET A 659 -21.25 -30.44 -21.83
C MET A 659 -22.09 -31.30 -22.77
N ASN A 660 -21.55 -31.69 -23.92
CA ASN A 660 -22.24 -32.55 -24.87
C ASN A 660 -22.52 -33.95 -24.29
N ILE A 661 -21.58 -34.52 -23.54
CA ILE A 661 -21.79 -35.79 -22.81
C ILE A 661 -22.93 -35.63 -21.80
N LEU A 662 -22.92 -34.57 -21.00
CA LEU A 662 -23.97 -34.31 -20.00
C LEU A 662 -25.32 -34.06 -20.67
N ARG A 663 -25.41 -33.24 -21.71
CA ARG A 663 -26.65 -33.01 -22.46
C ARG A 663 -27.23 -34.28 -23.06
N ALA A 664 -26.39 -35.10 -23.69
CA ALA A 664 -26.83 -36.36 -24.27
C ALA A 664 -27.36 -37.32 -23.18
N LEU A 665 -26.74 -37.30 -22.00
CA LEU A 665 -27.18 -38.06 -20.85
C LEU A 665 -28.49 -37.52 -20.24
N PHE A 666 -28.59 -36.21 -20.00
CA PHE A 666 -29.78 -35.54 -19.47
C PHE A 666 -30.98 -35.79 -20.39
N ASN A 667 -30.80 -35.67 -21.71
CA ASN A 667 -31.83 -35.99 -22.70
C ASN A 667 -32.25 -37.46 -22.68
N HIS A 668 -31.33 -38.39 -22.41
CA HIS A 668 -31.68 -39.81 -22.26
C HIS A 668 -32.46 -40.09 -20.97
N LEU A 669 -32.19 -39.32 -19.92
CA LEU A 669 -32.84 -39.43 -18.61
C LEU A 669 -34.11 -38.57 -18.47
N ASP A 670 -34.49 -37.82 -19.52
CA ASP A 670 -35.62 -36.87 -19.53
C ASP A 670 -35.49 -35.76 -18.45
N ILE A 671 -34.25 -35.26 -18.25
CA ILE A 671 -33.91 -34.18 -17.33
C ILE A 671 -33.66 -32.90 -18.13
N ASP A 672 -34.22 -31.76 -17.69
CA ASP A 672 -34.02 -30.47 -18.33
C ASP A 672 -32.55 -30.03 -18.20
N THR A 673 -31.94 -29.61 -19.31
CA THR A 673 -30.55 -29.15 -19.31
C THR A 673 -30.39 -27.82 -18.58
N ASP A 674 -31.46 -27.05 -18.39
CA ASP A 674 -31.43 -25.81 -17.61
C ASP A 674 -31.40 -26.04 -16.08
N ASP A 675 -31.71 -27.24 -15.61
CA ASP A 675 -31.68 -27.59 -14.16
C ASP A 675 -30.25 -27.65 -13.59
N LEU A 676 -29.24 -27.78 -14.46
CA LEU A 676 -27.84 -27.72 -14.06
C LEU A 676 -27.29 -26.31 -14.26
N VAL A 677 -27.18 -25.54 -13.17
CA VAL A 677 -26.74 -24.13 -13.19
C VAL A 677 -25.29 -24.00 -12.73
N PHE A 678 -24.47 -23.26 -13.47
CA PHE A 678 -23.06 -23.03 -13.14
C PHE A 678 -22.84 -21.63 -12.60
N THR A 679 -22.18 -21.51 -11.45
CA THR A 679 -21.58 -20.26 -10.98
C THR A 679 -20.16 -20.15 -11.49
N LEU A 680 -19.87 -19.08 -12.22
CA LEU A 680 -18.62 -18.92 -12.96
C LEU A 680 -17.83 -17.73 -12.42
N ARG A 681 -16.51 -17.79 -12.50
CA ARG A 681 -15.72 -16.57 -12.35
C ARG A 681 -16.02 -15.64 -13.53
N PRO A 682 -15.88 -14.31 -13.31
CA PRO A 682 -15.76 -13.37 -14.40
C PRO A 682 -14.70 -13.87 -15.39
N HIS A 683 -15.02 -13.84 -16.68
CA HIS A 683 -14.18 -14.42 -17.71
C HIS A 683 -12.83 -13.68 -17.79
N GLN A 684 -11.72 -14.34 -17.40
CA GLN A 684 -10.38 -13.82 -17.61
C GLN A 684 -9.95 -14.16 -19.04
N GLY A 685 -10.15 -13.20 -19.95
CA GLY A 685 -9.92 -13.43 -21.39
C GLY A 685 -10.55 -12.38 -22.29
N GLU A 686 -11.52 -11.62 -21.78
CA GLU A 686 -11.74 -10.25 -22.26
C GLU A 686 -10.80 -9.35 -21.45
N ALA A 687 -9.64 -9.02 -22.03
CA ALA A 687 -9.27 -7.61 -21.97
C ALA A 687 -10.49 -6.86 -22.50
N PRO A 688 -10.91 -5.71 -21.94
CA PRO A 688 -11.99 -4.96 -22.54
C PRO A 688 -11.67 -4.86 -24.01
N GLU A 689 -12.54 -5.39 -24.87
CA GLU A 689 -12.41 -5.12 -26.29
C GLU A 689 -12.25 -3.60 -26.36
N ALA A 690 -11.20 -3.16 -27.05
CA ALA A 690 -11.17 -1.80 -27.56
C ALA A 690 -12.33 -1.69 -28.57
N ALA A 691 -13.55 -1.65 -28.05
CA ALA A 691 -14.77 -1.28 -28.72
C ALA A 691 -15.12 0.06 -28.09
N ASP A 692 -14.69 1.11 -28.79
CA ASP A 692 -15.21 2.48 -28.69
C ASP A 692 -15.73 2.86 -27.30
N GLN A 693 -14.82 3.11 -26.36
CA GLN A 693 -15.16 4.13 -25.37
C GLN A 693 -15.32 5.41 -26.18
N ASN A 694 -16.58 5.75 -26.45
CA ASN A 694 -16.96 7.06 -26.92
C ASN A 694 -16.14 8.07 -26.08
N PRO A 695 -15.20 8.82 -26.68
CA PRO A 695 -14.27 9.65 -25.92
C PRO A 695 -15.01 10.73 -25.12
N TYR A 696 -16.28 10.97 -25.44
CA TYR A 696 -17.17 11.92 -24.78
C TYR A 696 -18.12 11.25 -23.76
N ALA A 697 -17.94 9.96 -23.43
CA ALA A 697 -18.84 9.22 -22.53
C ALA A 697 -18.99 9.89 -21.15
N GLU A 698 -17.90 10.41 -20.58
CA GLU A 698 -17.95 11.14 -19.31
C GLU A 698 -18.69 12.48 -19.42
N LEU A 699 -18.63 13.16 -20.58
CA LEU A 699 -19.42 14.37 -20.83
C LEU A 699 -20.91 14.08 -20.99
N ILE A 700 -21.24 13.00 -21.70
CA ILE A 700 -22.62 12.61 -22.00
C ILE A 700 -23.40 12.24 -20.72
N LYS A 701 -22.73 11.71 -19.69
CA LYS A 701 -23.36 11.38 -18.39
C LYS A 701 -24.09 12.55 -17.72
N PHE A 702 -23.72 13.79 -18.04
CA PHE A 702 -24.37 14.98 -17.49
C PHE A 702 -25.68 15.35 -18.20
N ALA A 703 -25.98 14.78 -19.39
CA ALA A 703 -27.17 15.14 -20.15
C ALA A 703 -28.49 14.94 -19.36
N PRO A 704 -28.74 13.78 -18.70
CA PRO A 704 -29.98 13.57 -17.93
C PRO A 704 -30.10 14.53 -16.72
N GLN A 705 -28.98 14.90 -16.11
CA GLN A 705 -28.95 15.84 -14.99
C GLN A 705 -29.32 17.26 -15.46
N PHE A 706 -28.81 17.70 -16.60
CA PHE A 706 -29.20 19.00 -17.18
C PHE A 706 -30.61 19.00 -17.76
N GLU A 707 -31.09 17.90 -18.33
CA GLU A 707 -32.50 17.75 -18.76
C GLU A 707 -33.47 17.91 -17.59
N SER A 708 -33.15 17.33 -16.43
CA SER A 708 -34.00 17.45 -15.23
C SER A 708 -34.15 18.88 -14.70
N LEU A 709 -33.30 19.80 -15.16
CA LEU A 709 -33.29 21.21 -14.79
C LEU A 709 -33.94 22.12 -15.85
N GLU A 710 -34.28 21.60 -17.03
CA GLU A 710 -34.94 22.37 -18.10
C GLU A 710 -36.34 22.84 -17.64
N GLY A 711 -36.61 24.14 -17.79
CA GLY A 711 -37.88 24.75 -17.40
C GLY A 711 -38.12 24.88 -15.88
N THR A 712 -37.10 24.62 -15.05
CA THR A 712 -37.16 24.79 -13.60
C THR A 712 -36.71 26.19 -13.15
N ASP A 713 -37.14 26.63 -11.96
CA ASP A 713 -36.69 27.88 -11.32
C ASP A 713 -35.35 27.69 -10.56
N ALA A 714 -34.44 26.84 -11.06
CA ALA A 714 -33.16 26.55 -10.40
C ALA A 714 -32.31 27.82 -10.24
N THR A 715 -31.64 27.94 -9.09
CA THR A 715 -30.75 29.05 -8.76
C THR A 715 -29.27 28.67 -8.94
N GLU A 716 -28.39 29.67 -8.90
CA GLU A 716 -26.93 29.45 -8.98
C GLU A 716 -26.40 28.50 -7.91
N ASN A 717 -27.00 28.50 -6.72
CA ASN A 717 -26.61 27.60 -5.63
C ASN A 717 -27.02 26.15 -5.90
N ASP A 718 -28.16 25.94 -6.56
CA ASP A 718 -28.70 24.59 -6.82
C ASP A 718 -27.86 23.81 -7.83
N ILE A 719 -27.15 24.51 -8.72
CA ILE A 719 -26.30 23.90 -9.75
C ILE A 719 -24.80 24.07 -9.48
N ALA A 720 -24.40 24.62 -8.33
CA ALA A 720 -23.01 24.97 -8.05
C ALA A 720 -22.08 23.73 -8.07
N GLU A 721 -22.52 22.63 -7.46
CA GLU A 721 -21.80 21.36 -7.43
C GLU A 721 -21.77 20.71 -8.83
N LEU A 722 -22.93 20.63 -9.50
CA LEU A 722 -23.06 20.10 -10.85
C LEU A 722 -22.20 20.87 -11.88
N ARG A 723 -22.14 22.21 -11.78
CA ARG A 723 -21.29 23.07 -12.60
C ARG A 723 -19.81 22.80 -12.35
N ALA A 724 -19.41 22.60 -11.10
CA ALA A 724 -18.02 22.33 -10.74
C ALA A 724 -17.56 20.96 -11.24
N GLU A 725 -18.43 19.94 -11.14
CA GLU A 725 -18.17 18.60 -11.68
C GLU A 725 -18.09 18.59 -13.21
N PHE A 726 -19.09 19.19 -13.88
CA PHE A 726 -19.08 19.32 -15.34
C PHE A 726 -17.85 20.09 -15.84
N GLY A 727 -17.46 21.17 -15.15
CA GLY A 727 -16.27 21.95 -15.48
C GLY A 727 -14.96 21.16 -15.38
N LYS A 728 -14.83 20.25 -14.41
CA LYS A 728 -13.66 19.36 -14.29
C LYS A 728 -13.56 18.40 -15.46
N VAL A 729 -14.68 17.78 -15.85
CA VAL A 729 -14.73 16.83 -16.97
C VAL A 729 -14.53 17.55 -18.30
N PHE A 730 -15.13 18.73 -18.49
CA PHE A 730 -15.02 19.49 -19.73
C PHE A 730 -13.61 20.06 -20.00
N ASN A 731 -12.75 20.21 -18.98
CA ASN A 731 -11.37 20.66 -19.16
C ASN A 731 -10.58 19.78 -20.15
N ASP A 732 -10.88 18.48 -20.21
CA ASP A 732 -10.20 17.53 -21.11
C ASP A 732 -10.66 17.67 -22.58
N PHE A 733 -11.67 18.51 -22.86
CA PHE A 733 -12.31 18.69 -24.16
C PHE A 733 -12.32 20.14 -24.66
N GLU A 734 -11.51 21.02 -24.05
CA GLU A 734 -11.42 22.43 -24.44
C GLU A 734 -10.85 22.61 -25.85
N ILE A 735 -11.39 23.60 -26.56
CA ILE A 735 -10.95 23.97 -27.91
C ILE A 735 -10.30 25.36 -27.85
N GLU A 736 -8.99 25.43 -28.09
CA GLU A 736 -8.21 26.69 -28.02
C GLU A 736 -8.71 27.77 -28.99
N ASP A 737 -9.09 27.41 -30.22
CA ASP A 737 -9.56 28.35 -31.26
C ASP A 737 -11.07 28.22 -31.55
N TRP A 738 -11.89 28.21 -30.49
CA TRP A 738 -13.33 28.00 -30.58
C TRP A 738 -14.07 29.05 -31.44
N GLN A 739 -13.56 30.28 -31.54
CA GLN A 739 -14.15 31.36 -32.35
C GLN A 739 -14.12 31.04 -33.84
N LYS A 740 -13.05 30.37 -34.29
CA LYS A 740 -12.90 29.92 -35.67
C LYS A 740 -13.79 28.71 -35.96
N VAL A 741 -13.89 27.78 -35.01
CA VAL A 741 -14.72 26.55 -35.15
C VAL A 741 -16.21 26.89 -35.19
N THR A 742 -16.65 27.88 -34.42
CA THR A 742 -18.04 28.37 -34.45
C THR A 742 -18.37 29.26 -35.66
N ASN A 743 -17.39 29.58 -36.50
CA ASN A 743 -17.51 30.45 -37.68
C ASN A 743 -18.12 31.84 -37.35
N GLY A 744 -17.88 32.36 -36.15
CA GLY A 744 -18.42 33.65 -35.71
C GLY A 744 -19.93 33.67 -35.42
N ARG A 745 -20.61 32.50 -35.37
CA ARG A 745 -22.00 32.39 -34.91
C ARG A 745 -22.08 32.68 -33.42
N GLY A 746 -23.05 33.50 -33.01
CA GLY A 746 -23.25 33.86 -31.61
C GLY A 746 -24.09 32.83 -30.84
N TYR A 747 -24.04 32.87 -29.50
CA TYR A 747 -24.77 31.96 -28.60
C TYR A 747 -26.24 31.73 -28.99
N VAL A 748 -27.00 32.80 -29.24
CA VAL A 748 -28.44 32.71 -29.56
C VAL A 748 -28.69 31.88 -30.83
N GLN A 749 -27.80 31.98 -31.83
CA GLN A 749 -27.93 31.23 -33.08
C GLN A 749 -27.59 29.74 -32.92
N LEU A 750 -26.73 29.39 -31.95
CA LEU A 750 -26.26 28.01 -31.71
C LEU A 750 -27.11 27.26 -30.67
N ALA A 751 -27.88 27.98 -29.85
CA ALA A 751 -28.75 27.42 -28.82
C ALA A 751 -30.14 26.99 -29.34
N GLU A 752 -30.56 27.45 -30.53
CA GLU A 752 -31.83 27.07 -31.16
C GLU A 752 -31.82 25.61 -31.62
N ALA A 753 -32.87 24.85 -31.31
CA ALA A 753 -32.96 23.41 -31.60
C ALA A 753 -32.68 23.02 -33.08
N PRO A 754 -33.16 23.75 -34.10
CA PRO A 754 -32.82 23.46 -35.50
C PRO A 754 -31.33 23.60 -35.81
N ALA A 755 -30.65 24.56 -35.18
CA ALA A 755 -29.21 24.76 -35.37
C ALA A 755 -28.40 23.64 -34.71
N VAL A 756 -28.80 23.17 -33.51
CA VAL A 756 -28.11 22.09 -32.78
C VAL A 756 -28.07 20.79 -33.59
N ALA A 757 -29.15 20.46 -34.29
CA ALA A 757 -29.25 19.24 -35.11
C ALA A 757 -28.26 19.22 -36.30
N GLU A 758 -27.68 20.36 -36.69
CA GLU A 758 -26.71 20.48 -37.78
C GLU A 758 -25.25 20.54 -37.30
N LEU A 759 -25.01 20.72 -35.99
CA LEU A 759 -23.65 20.85 -35.45
C LEU A 759 -22.89 19.52 -35.47
N SER A 760 -21.59 19.60 -35.75
CA SER A 760 -20.60 18.54 -35.51
C SER A 760 -20.20 18.47 -34.03
N VAL A 761 -19.52 17.39 -33.61
CA VAL A 761 -19.03 17.25 -32.23
C VAL A 761 -18.09 18.39 -31.84
N GLU A 762 -17.17 18.75 -32.74
CA GLU A 762 -16.20 19.85 -32.53
C GLU A 762 -16.91 21.21 -32.41
N GLU A 763 -17.95 21.45 -33.22
CA GLU A 763 -18.75 22.68 -33.14
C GLU A 763 -19.56 22.76 -31.83
N VAL A 764 -20.06 21.63 -31.34
CA VAL A 764 -20.75 21.57 -30.04
C VAL A 764 -19.78 21.89 -28.90
N LEU A 765 -18.61 21.25 -28.86
CA LEU A 765 -17.58 21.51 -27.84
C LEU A 765 -17.13 22.98 -27.88
N ALA A 766 -16.94 23.55 -29.07
CA ALA A 766 -16.60 24.96 -29.23
C ALA A 766 -17.71 25.90 -28.72
N THR A 767 -18.98 25.48 -28.84
CA THR A 767 -20.14 26.21 -28.32
C THR A 767 -20.20 26.16 -26.78
N ILE A 768 -19.90 25.01 -26.18
CA ILE A 768 -19.81 24.88 -24.71
C ILE A 768 -18.62 25.70 -24.18
N MET A 769 -17.49 25.72 -24.90
CA MET A 769 -16.33 26.58 -24.57
C MET A 769 -16.69 28.07 -24.64
N MET A 770 -17.47 28.49 -25.65
CA MET A 770 -18.01 29.85 -25.73
C MET A 770 -18.80 30.21 -24.46
N ILE A 771 -19.63 29.30 -23.94
CA ILE A 771 -20.39 29.54 -22.70
C ILE A 771 -19.47 29.66 -21.49
N LYS A 772 -18.44 28.82 -21.38
CA LYS A 772 -17.44 28.93 -20.32
C LYS A 772 -16.74 30.30 -20.35
N VAL A 773 -16.41 30.82 -21.54
CA VAL A 773 -15.82 32.15 -21.69
C VAL A 773 -16.83 33.26 -21.36
N ILE A 774 -18.05 33.19 -21.87
CA ILE A 774 -19.08 34.21 -21.59
C ILE A 774 -19.41 34.23 -20.09
N GLU A 775 -19.49 33.09 -19.41
CA GLU A 775 -19.72 33.02 -17.96
C GLU A 775 -18.67 33.79 -17.16
N SER A 776 -17.41 33.81 -17.63
CA SER A 776 -16.35 34.61 -16.99
C SER A 776 -16.53 36.13 -17.17
N MET A 777 -17.27 36.57 -18.19
CA MET A 777 -17.52 37.98 -18.53
C MET A 777 -18.91 38.47 -18.09
N ALA A 778 -19.88 37.56 -18.02
CA ALA A 778 -21.28 37.78 -17.67
C ALA A 778 -21.78 36.55 -16.87
N PRO A 779 -21.58 36.53 -15.54
CA PRO A 779 -22.00 35.42 -14.69
C PRO A 779 -23.51 35.16 -14.76
N GLY A 780 -23.91 33.89 -14.79
CA GLY A 780 -25.30 33.45 -14.87
C GLY A 780 -25.76 32.97 -16.25
N ILE A 781 -24.90 33.06 -17.28
CA ILE A 781 -25.22 32.53 -18.60
C ILE A 781 -25.24 30.99 -18.60
N PHE A 782 -24.40 30.35 -17.78
CA PHE A 782 -24.36 28.89 -17.67
C PHE A 782 -25.67 28.36 -17.06
N LEU A 783 -26.14 28.94 -15.96
CA LEU A 783 -27.44 28.60 -15.37
C LEU A 783 -28.56 28.76 -16.37
N ARG A 784 -28.59 29.90 -17.08
CA ARG A 784 -29.58 30.17 -18.13
C ARG A 784 -29.53 29.12 -19.25
N THR A 785 -28.34 28.71 -19.67
CA THR A 785 -28.15 27.70 -20.73
C THR A 785 -28.64 26.31 -20.31
N VAL A 786 -28.53 25.99 -19.02
CA VAL A 786 -29.07 24.77 -18.42
C VAL A 786 -30.60 24.83 -18.33
N THR A 787 -31.16 25.90 -17.77
CA THR A 787 -32.62 26.02 -17.57
C THR A 787 -33.40 26.23 -18.86
N GLU A 788 -32.79 26.82 -19.90
CA GLU A 788 -33.33 26.87 -21.28
C GLU A 788 -33.12 25.55 -22.06
N GLY A 789 -32.46 24.54 -21.46
CA GLY A 789 -32.25 23.19 -22.02
C GLY A 789 -31.19 23.07 -23.11
N ALA A 790 -30.48 24.16 -23.43
CA ALA A 790 -29.53 24.17 -24.54
C ALA A 790 -28.31 23.27 -24.26
N LEU A 791 -27.83 23.21 -23.01
CA LEU A 791 -26.69 22.37 -22.65
C LEU A 791 -26.98 20.87 -22.78
N ALA A 792 -28.18 20.44 -22.39
CA ALA A 792 -28.65 19.06 -22.57
C ALA A 792 -28.74 18.69 -24.06
N ARG A 793 -29.35 19.56 -24.89
CA ARG A 793 -29.45 19.35 -26.35
C ARG A 793 -28.08 19.20 -27.01
N TRP A 794 -27.09 19.98 -26.57
CA TRP A 794 -25.71 19.87 -27.05
C TRP A 794 -25.06 18.54 -26.67
N LEU A 795 -25.18 18.09 -25.41
CA LEU A 795 -24.60 16.81 -24.99
C LEU A 795 -25.28 15.61 -25.65
N ASN A 796 -26.61 15.65 -25.82
CA ASN A 796 -27.33 14.64 -26.59
C ASN A 796 -26.91 14.61 -28.05
N ARG A 797 -26.61 15.78 -28.64
CA ARG A 797 -26.07 15.84 -30.00
C ARG A 797 -24.70 15.17 -30.10
N ILE A 798 -23.84 15.33 -29.10
CA ILE A 798 -22.57 14.59 -29.05
C ILE A 798 -22.88 13.08 -28.98
N ALA A 799 -23.78 12.64 -28.09
CA ALA A 799 -24.17 11.24 -27.97
C ALA A 799 -24.69 10.65 -29.31
N GLU A 800 -25.60 11.35 -29.99
CA GLU A 800 -26.13 10.97 -31.31
C GLU A 800 -25.04 10.75 -32.37
N LEU A 801 -24.00 11.58 -32.34
CA LEU A 801 -22.92 11.55 -33.34
C LEU A 801 -21.81 10.56 -33.01
N THR A 802 -21.71 10.09 -31.77
CA THR A 802 -20.53 9.39 -31.24
C THR A 802 -20.84 8.02 -30.64
N GLU A 803 -22.11 7.68 -30.45
CA GLU A 803 -22.51 6.29 -30.20
C GLU A 803 -22.36 5.45 -31.47
N PRO A 804 -21.76 4.25 -31.41
CA PRO A 804 -21.63 3.38 -32.58
C PRO A 804 -23.03 3.01 -33.09
N LYS A 805 -23.31 3.30 -34.37
CA LYS A 805 -24.53 2.84 -35.04
C LYS A 805 -24.61 1.32 -34.93
N LYS A 806 -25.41 0.85 -33.97
CA LYS A 806 -25.75 -0.56 -33.78
C LYS A 806 -26.22 -1.12 -35.12
N THR A 807 -25.39 -1.96 -35.73
CA THR A 807 -25.85 -2.99 -36.66
C THR A 807 -26.97 -3.77 -35.96
N ALA A 808 -28.09 -3.90 -36.64
CA ALA A 808 -29.37 -4.33 -36.11
C ALA A 808 -29.26 -5.62 -35.25
N GLY A 809 -29.64 -5.54 -33.98
CA GLY A 809 -29.74 -6.74 -33.14
C GLY A 809 -29.66 -6.60 -31.61
N GLY A 810 -29.93 -5.43 -31.01
CA GLY A 810 -29.94 -5.29 -29.54
C GLY A 810 -31.35 -4.99 -29.01
N ARG A 811 -31.90 -5.86 -28.16
CA ARG A 811 -33.24 -5.74 -27.56
C ARG A 811 -33.35 -4.45 -26.73
N ASN A 812 -34.34 -3.63 -27.06
CA ASN A 812 -34.75 -2.46 -26.30
C ASN A 812 -35.52 -2.92 -25.05
N THR A 813 -34.85 -2.95 -23.90
CA THR A 813 -35.38 -3.47 -22.62
C THR A 813 -36.60 -2.68 -22.13
N ALA A 814 -36.68 -1.38 -22.44
CA ALA A 814 -37.84 -0.55 -22.14
C ALA A 814 -39.05 -0.94 -23.01
N ALA A 815 -38.85 -1.07 -24.33
CA ALA A 815 -39.90 -1.53 -25.23
C ALA A 815 -40.38 -2.96 -24.94
N MET A 816 -39.50 -3.81 -24.40
CA MET A 816 -39.83 -5.17 -23.95
C MET A 816 -40.83 -5.14 -22.78
N TRP A 817 -40.59 -4.33 -21.75
CA TRP A 817 -41.50 -4.20 -20.61
C TRP A 817 -42.78 -3.46 -20.98
N GLU A 818 -42.71 -2.46 -21.85
CA GLU A 818 -43.89 -1.78 -22.37
C GLU A 818 -44.81 -2.73 -23.16
N LYS A 819 -44.22 -3.63 -23.96
CA LYS A 819 -44.96 -4.71 -24.63
C LYS A 819 -45.58 -5.68 -23.62
N LEU A 820 -44.91 -5.96 -22.49
CA LEU A 820 -45.48 -6.80 -21.43
C LEU A 820 -46.74 -6.17 -20.82
N HIS A 821 -46.70 -4.88 -20.47
CA HIS A 821 -47.86 -4.15 -19.95
C HIS A 821 -49.04 -4.21 -20.93
N GLN A 822 -48.80 -3.93 -22.21
CA GLN A 822 -49.82 -4.03 -23.26
C GLN A 822 -50.44 -5.43 -23.36
N LEU A 823 -49.63 -6.48 -23.26
CA LEU A 823 -50.10 -7.87 -23.34
C LEU A 823 -50.92 -8.27 -22.11
N VAL A 824 -50.50 -7.89 -20.90
CA VAL A 824 -51.25 -8.19 -19.68
C VAL A 824 -52.57 -7.42 -19.64
N ASP A 825 -52.58 -6.16 -20.11
CA ASP A 825 -53.80 -5.37 -20.21
C ASP A 825 -54.78 -5.90 -21.26
N ALA A 826 -54.27 -6.53 -22.32
CA ALA A 826 -55.08 -7.11 -23.39
C ALA A 826 -55.74 -8.44 -23.04
N ILE A 827 -55.38 -9.10 -21.92
CA ILE A 827 -55.97 -10.39 -21.52
C ILE A 827 -57.49 -10.22 -21.34
N PRO A 828 -58.34 -10.91 -22.12
CA PRO A 828 -59.79 -10.79 -22.02
C PRO A 828 -60.33 -11.28 -20.67
N ARG A 829 -61.48 -10.75 -20.23
CA ARG A 829 -62.18 -11.26 -19.04
C ARG A 829 -62.59 -12.72 -19.25
N GLY A 830 -62.38 -13.58 -18.25
CA GLY A 830 -62.67 -15.02 -18.33
C GLY A 830 -61.61 -15.86 -19.06
N LYS A 831 -60.43 -15.27 -19.29
CA LYS A 831 -59.26 -15.91 -19.87
C LYS A 831 -58.01 -15.66 -19.01
N TRP A 832 -57.03 -16.56 -19.09
CA TRP A 832 -55.76 -16.48 -18.36
C TRP A 832 -54.57 -16.76 -19.28
N VAL A 833 -53.37 -16.27 -18.98
CA VAL A 833 -52.14 -16.51 -19.77
C VAL A 833 -51.04 -17.05 -18.87
N SER A 834 -50.11 -17.85 -19.40
CA SER A 834 -48.99 -18.31 -18.57
C SER A 834 -47.82 -17.32 -18.56
N TYR A 835 -47.02 -17.33 -17.48
CA TYR A 835 -45.74 -16.60 -17.43
C TYR A 835 -44.83 -16.95 -18.62
N GLY A 836 -44.85 -18.21 -19.07
CA GLY A 836 -44.07 -18.67 -20.22
C GLY A 836 -44.55 -18.10 -21.55
N ASP A 837 -45.86 -17.97 -21.76
CA ASP A 837 -46.40 -17.40 -23.01
C ASP A 837 -46.06 -15.92 -23.12
N LEU A 838 -46.19 -15.17 -22.01
CA LEU A 838 -45.78 -13.75 -21.96
C LEU A 838 -44.28 -13.62 -22.21
N ALA A 839 -43.46 -14.42 -21.54
CA ALA A 839 -42.01 -14.43 -21.69
C ALA A 839 -41.60 -14.67 -23.16
N LYS A 840 -42.23 -15.63 -23.83
CA LYS A 840 -42.01 -15.89 -25.26
C LYS A 840 -42.39 -14.69 -26.13
N ALA A 841 -43.52 -14.05 -25.86
CA ALA A 841 -44.02 -12.90 -26.65
C ALA A 841 -43.13 -11.65 -26.53
N ILE A 842 -42.47 -11.47 -25.39
CA ILE A 842 -41.53 -10.36 -25.16
C ILE A 842 -40.06 -10.76 -25.34
N LYS A 843 -39.77 -12.01 -25.72
CA LYS A 843 -38.40 -12.55 -25.85
C LYS A 843 -37.58 -12.43 -24.54
N SER A 844 -38.20 -12.82 -23.43
CA SER A 844 -37.63 -12.88 -22.08
C SER A 844 -37.77 -14.29 -21.48
N GLY A 845 -37.30 -14.49 -20.24
CA GLY A 845 -37.54 -15.70 -19.45
C GLY A 845 -38.75 -15.53 -18.51
N ALA A 846 -39.40 -16.63 -18.11
CA ALA A 846 -40.59 -16.59 -17.25
C ALA A 846 -40.32 -16.01 -15.85
N GLN A 847 -39.13 -16.29 -15.27
CA GLN A 847 -38.74 -15.78 -13.96
C GLN A 847 -38.55 -14.25 -13.95
N PRO A 848 -37.83 -13.63 -14.90
CA PRO A 848 -37.81 -12.17 -15.06
C PRO A 848 -39.20 -11.54 -15.19
N VAL A 849 -40.14 -12.19 -15.91
CA VAL A 849 -41.52 -11.71 -16.01
C VAL A 849 -42.24 -11.76 -14.66
N GLY A 850 -42.08 -12.85 -13.90
CA GLY A 850 -42.64 -12.98 -12.55
C GLY A 850 -42.12 -11.91 -11.60
N ASN A 851 -40.80 -11.72 -11.55
CA ASN A 851 -40.17 -10.69 -10.71
C ASN A 851 -40.62 -9.27 -11.11
N TYR A 852 -40.74 -9.00 -12.41
CA TYR A 852 -41.19 -7.70 -12.89
C TYR A 852 -42.65 -7.41 -12.50
N LEU A 853 -43.56 -8.38 -12.68
CA LEU A 853 -44.97 -8.24 -12.30
C LEU A 853 -45.18 -8.10 -10.78
N ALA A 854 -44.29 -8.67 -9.96
CA ALA A 854 -44.33 -8.51 -8.52
C ALA A 854 -43.86 -7.12 -8.06
N ALA A 855 -42.92 -6.50 -8.79
CA ALA A 855 -42.29 -5.24 -8.42
C ALA A 855 -42.92 -3.99 -9.08
N ASN A 856 -43.76 -4.16 -10.10
CA ASN A 856 -44.31 -3.05 -10.89
C ASN A 856 -45.85 -3.09 -10.93
N PRO A 857 -46.53 -1.93 -10.91
CA PRO A 857 -47.99 -1.86 -10.95
C PRO A 857 -48.53 -2.36 -12.29
N VAL A 858 -49.09 -3.57 -12.32
CA VAL A 858 -49.80 -4.12 -13.47
C VAL A 858 -51.19 -4.59 -13.03
N GLU A 859 -52.23 -3.88 -13.44
CA GLU A 859 -53.59 -4.02 -12.90
C GLU A 859 -54.16 -5.45 -13.07
N LYS A 860 -53.88 -6.09 -14.21
CA LYS A 860 -54.42 -7.42 -14.55
C LYS A 860 -53.45 -8.59 -14.31
N ALA A 861 -52.39 -8.37 -13.52
CA ALA A 861 -51.37 -9.39 -13.24
C ALA A 861 -51.95 -10.70 -12.64
N TYR A 862 -53.08 -10.62 -11.93
CA TYR A 862 -53.78 -11.81 -11.38
C TYR A 862 -54.29 -12.77 -12.45
N ARG A 863 -54.37 -12.37 -13.73
CA ARG A 863 -54.72 -13.26 -14.87
C ARG A 863 -53.52 -14.02 -15.43
N VAL A 864 -52.32 -13.82 -14.87
CA VAL A 864 -51.09 -14.52 -15.25
C VAL A 864 -50.86 -15.69 -14.29
N LEU A 865 -50.90 -16.92 -14.82
CA LEU A 865 -50.82 -18.16 -14.06
C LEU A 865 -49.56 -18.97 -14.41
N ARG A 866 -49.27 -20.00 -13.61
CA ARG A 866 -48.24 -20.99 -13.94
C ARG A 866 -48.63 -21.79 -15.18
N ALA A 867 -47.67 -22.49 -15.79
CA ALA A 867 -47.90 -23.25 -17.01
C ALA A 867 -48.98 -24.35 -16.86
N ASP A 868 -49.13 -24.88 -15.64
CA ASP A 868 -50.13 -25.88 -15.28
C ASP A 868 -51.52 -25.30 -14.92
N GLY A 869 -51.68 -23.98 -15.00
CA GLY A 869 -52.94 -23.28 -14.72
C GLY A 869 -53.18 -22.95 -13.25
N THR A 870 -52.21 -23.15 -12.36
CA THR A 870 -52.33 -22.74 -10.96
C THR A 870 -51.90 -21.28 -10.73
N VAL A 871 -52.50 -20.63 -9.72
CA VAL A 871 -52.03 -19.32 -9.23
C VAL A 871 -50.69 -19.50 -8.52
N SER A 872 -49.73 -18.61 -8.77
CA SER A 872 -48.43 -18.71 -8.11
C SER A 872 -48.56 -18.47 -6.60
N GLU A 873 -47.94 -19.34 -5.78
CA GLU A 873 -47.89 -19.17 -4.32
C GLU A 873 -47.19 -17.87 -3.89
N GLY A 874 -46.32 -17.33 -4.74
CA GLY A 874 -45.64 -16.05 -4.54
C GLY A 874 -46.39 -14.84 -5.09
N PHE A 875 -47.66 -14.98 -5.50
CA PHE A 875 -48.44 -13.82 -5.95
C PHE A 875 -48.80 -12.91 -4.77
N SER A 876 -48.49 -11.63 -4.90
CA SER A 876 -48.90 -10.58 -3.97
C SER A 876 -49.49 -9.41 -4.72
N TRP A 877 -50.52 -8.77 -4.15
CA TRP A 877 -51.01 -7.49 -4.65
C TRP A 877 -49.99 -6.39 -4.37
N LEU A 878 -49.91 -5.43 -5.28
CA LEU A 878 -49.02 -4.26 -5.13
C LEU A 878 -49.55 -3.28 -4.08
N ASP A 879 -50.87 -3.20 -3.89
CA ASP A 879 -51.48 -2.55 -2.73
C ASP A 879 -51.54 -3.56 -1.59
N GLU A 880 -50.73 -3.33 -0.54
CA GLU A 880 -50.67 -4.19 0.65
C GLU A 880 -52.02 -4.29 1.39
N ASN A 881 -52.97 -3.39 1.12
CA ASN A 881 -54.32 -3.43 1.66
C ASN A 881 -55.29 -4.29 0.85
N ASP A 882 -54.94 -4.68 -0.38
CA ASP A 882 -55.75 -5.57 -1.20
C ASP A 882 -55.52 -7.03 -0.79
N LYS A 883 -56.54 -7.63 -0.17
CA LYS A 883 -56.50 -9.02 0.31
C LYS A 883 -57.40 -9.95 -0.48
N ARG A 884 -57.86 -9.55 -1.68
CA ARG A 884 -58.72 -10.39 -2.52
C ARG A 884 -57.95 -11.64 -2.95
N SER A 885 -58.59 -12.80 -2.93
CA SER A 885 -57.99 -14.01 -3.48
C SER A 885 -57.95 -13.91 -5.02
N PRO A 886 -56.78 -14.04 -5.67
CA PRO A 886 -56.69 -14.03 -7.13
C PRO A 886 -57.58 -15.10 -7.76
N ARG A 887 -57.68 -16.27 -7.13
CA ARG A 887 -58.53 -17.37 -7.57
C ARG A 887 -60.01 -17.00 -7.55
N GLU A 888 -60.50 -16.44 -6.44
CA GLU A 888 -61.91 -16.03 -6.32
C GLU A 888 -62.28 -14.94 -7.34
N LEU A 889 -61.34 -14.02 -7.61
CA LEU A 889 -61.50 -12.98 -8.62
C LEU A 889 -61.60 -13.59 -10.02
N LEU A 890 -60.75 -14.55 -10.37
CA LEU A 890 -60.78 -15.26 -11.65
C LEU A 890 -62.06 -16.11 -11.81
N GLU A 891 -62.53 -16.75 -10.74
CA GLU A 891 -63.80 -17.49 -10.73
C GLU A 891 -64.99 -16.55 -10.98
N HIS A 892 -64.99 -15.36 -10.37
CA HIS A 892 -66.00 -14.31 -10.62
C HIS A 892 -65.92 -13.73 -12.05
N GLU A 893 -64.77 -13.86 -12.71
CA GLU A 893 -64.59 -13.55 -14.12
C GLU A 893 -65.00 -14.69 -15.06
N GLY A 894 -65.41 -15.84 -14.51
CA GLY A 894 -65.89 -16.99 -15.25
C GLY A 894 -64.84 -18.05 -15.56
N ILE A 895 -63.65 -17.98 -14.95
CA ILE A 895 -62.62 -19.03 -15.06
C ILE A 895 -63.00 -20.22 -14.18
N ARG A 896 -63.06 -21.41 -14.78
CA ARG A 896 -63.34 -22.66 -14.07
C ARG A 896 -62.03 -23.28 -13.61
N PHE A 897 -61.98 -23.68 -12.34
CA PHE A 897 -60.87 -24.43 -11.77
C PHE A 897 -61.29 -25.88 -11.53
N ASP A 898 -60.33 -26.82 -11.65
CA ASP A 898 -60.54 -28.20 -11.22
C ASP A 898 -60.39 -28.37 -9.69
N ASP A 899 -60.64 -29.59 -9.20
CA ASP A 899 -60.58 -29.92 -7.78
C ASP A 899 -59.17 -29.72 -7.16
N VAL A 900 -58.12 -29.59 -7.99
CA VAL A 900 -56.72 -29.38 -7.60
C VAL A 900 -56.29 -27.91 -7.78
N GLY A 901 -57.20 -27.02 -8.22
CA GLY A 901 -56.94 -25.59 -8.35
C GLY A 901 -56.26 -25.17 -9.64
N ARG A 902 -56.36 -25.96 -10.73
CA ARG A 902 -55.88 -25.59 -12.05
C ARG A 902 -56.99 -24.98 -12.91
N ALA A 903 -56.71 -23.82 -13.51
CA ALA A 903 -57.61 -23.16 -14.43
C ALA A 903 -57.80 -23.99 -15.71
N ALA A 904 -59.04 -24.07 -16.20
CA ALA A 904 -59.36 -24.84 -17.40
C ALA A 904 -58.50 -24.40 -18.60
N SER A 905 -57.81 -25.35 -19.23
CA SER A 905 -56.89 -25.08 -20.33
C SER A 905 -57.57 -24.44 -21.54
N VAL A 906 -58.85 -24.74 -21.79
CA VAL A 906 -59.69 -24.08 -22.82
C VAL A 906 -59.89 -22.58 -22.58
N GLN A 907 -59.63 -22.10 -21.36
CA GLN A 907 -59.67 -20.70 -20.98
C GLN A 907 -58.27 -20.04 -20.97
N ARG A 908 -57.22 -20.77 -21.38
CA ARG A 908 -55.93 -20.15 -21.67
C ARG A 908 -56.07 -19.24 -22.89
N TRP A 909 -55.50 -18.05 -22.79
CA TRP A 909 -55.44 -17.06 -23.86
C TRP A 909 -54.18 -17.30 -24.66
N GLU A 910 -54.35 -17.52 -25.95
CA GLU A 910 -53.24 -17.52 -26.90
C GLU A 910 -52.99 -16.08 -27.34
N ILE A 911 -51.75 -15.63 -27.17
CA ILE A 911 -51.34 -14.28 -27.55
C ILE A 911 -51.36 -14.21 -29.09
N PRO A 912 -52.15 -13.32 -29.70
CA PRO A 912 -52.17 -13.14 -31.16
C PRO A 912 -50.78 -12.73 -31.68
N GLU A 913 -50.37 -13.27 -32.82
CA GLU A 913 -49.06 -12.98 -33.45
C GLU A 913 -48.87 -11.51 -33.85
#